data_AF-A0A7W0M055-F1
#
_entry.id   AF-A0A7W0M055-F1
#
_cell.length_a   1.000
_cell.length_b   1.000
_cell.length_c   1.000
_cell.angle_alpha   90.00
_cell.angle_beta   90.00
_cell.angle_gamma   90.00
#
_symmetry.space_group_name_H-M   'P 1'
#
loop_
_entity.id
_entity.type
_entity.pdbx_description
1 polymer ?
#
loop_
_entity_poly.entity_id
_entity_poly.type
_entity_poly.pdbx_seq_one_letter_code
_entity_poly.pdbx_strand_id
1 'polypeptide(L)'
;MAISVLHVSKGLGPGGAERLLVELARVTDRSQVELTAAYVLPWKDHLAGELEEHGVEVICLSRRRRDPVWAIRLRRLVASGRFDVVHVHSPVPASVARLAARTTTAGSRPRLVSTEHNTWTSHRRATRLVNRLTSRLDDVTIAVTDEVRRSMRGRAKARARVVTHGIDVARIEALRDERLAVRAELGIDARPVVGTVANFRRQKDYPNLLHAVRLLVDRGIDLHVVAVGQGPLEREVRELSSSLGLDGTVTLTGFRADAARVMAGCDVFVLASAWEGLPVAVMEAMALGLPIVATRVGGLAETLDDVALLVPSGDSPALAAALSSVLVDDQLRLSLTAASSRRAGDFDIARAAGEITACYEALVPAPSDDGAVEQPLPTVRRRTGSPRGTTVRPLAADDVPAVIGLLGASLGWGNDERYDDLYRWKHERNPFGRSFGWVATDDDGAVAAVRLFMRWEFRRGQEVLRAVRAVDTATRPDAQGRGLFTTLTTHGLEACGDDGIAMVFNTPNSQSMPGYLKMGWREVGRLAAAVRPRSVHRVPAIARSRVPADRWSEQIDVGLPVGEWLGSGRFDQLRSAEPPADDRALRTNADAAFVAWRYSLPSLCYRVVDGGDAAVIVRLRRRGRARELVVAERLGDRRAADRLAGHLVGETCADHAIRLGVPDLRGGFLPLPGAGPVLTWRTVCAAGMPPLPNWELQLGDVELF
;
A
#
# COMPACT_ATOMS: atom_id res chain seq x y z
N MET A 1 -4.43 -27.71 25.31
CA MET A 1 -4.40 -26.27 24.99
C MET A 1 -3.79 -26.11 23.61
N ALA A 2 -4.26 -25.15 22.81
CA ALA A 2 -3.67 -24.86 21.51
C ALA A 2 -2.24 -24.31 21.69
N ILE A 3 -1.33 -24.63 20.78
CA ILE A 3 0.04 -24.11 20.77
C ILE A 3 0.01 -22.68 20.23
N SER A 4 0.50 -21.71 21.00
CA SER A 4 0.55 -20.31 20.56
C SER A 4 1.86 -20.03 19.80
N VAL A 5 1.75 -19.65 18.54
CA VAL A 5 2.88 -19.50 17.60
C VAL A 5 3.01 -18.07 17.09
N LEU A 6 4.19 -17.47 17.28
CA LEU A 6 4.56 -16.18 16.69
C LEU A 6 5.36 -16.38 15.40
N HIS A 7 4.74 -16.15 14.25
CA HIS A 7 5.41 -16.04 12.97
C HIS A 7 6.09 -14.68 12.82
N VAL A 8 7.39 -14.67 12.46
CA VAL A 8 8.15 -13.43 12.28
C VAL A 8 8.71 -13.35 10.86
N SER A 9 8.40 -12.27 10.15
CA SER A 9 8.87 -12.02 8.80
C SER A 9 9.60 -10.67 8.70
N LYS A 10 10.38 -10.47 7.64
CA LYS A 10 10.97 -9.15 7.38
C LYS A 10 9.90 -8.14 6.96
N GLY A 11 8.88 -8.58 6.23
CA GLY A 11 7.74 -7.79 5.80
C GLY A 11 6.62 -8.73 5.37
N LEU A 12 5.45 -8.18 5.11
CA LEU A 12 4.24 -8.80 4.58
C LEU A 12 3.90 -8.17 3.21
N GLY A 13 4.92 -8.05 2.35
CA GLY A 13 4.70 -7.57 0.97
C GLY A 13 4.09 -8.66 0.09
N PRO A 14 3.80 -8.37 -1.20
CA PRO A 14 3.18 -9.33 -2.11
C PRO A 14 4.18 -10.37 -2.65
N GLY A 15 5.14 -10.80 -1.82
CA GLY A 15 6.11 -11.83 -2.18
C GLY A 15 5.56 -13.23 -1.93
N GLY A 16 6.10 -14.23 -2.63
CA GLY A 16 5.64 -15.62 -2.49
C GLY A 16 5.80 -16.16 -1.07
N ALA A 17 6.94 -15.93 -0.42
CA ALA A 17 7.17 -16.38 0.95
C ALA A 17 6.19 -15.79 1.96
N GLU A 18 5.82 -14.51 1.78
CA GLU A 18 4.82 -13.86 2.61
C GLU A 18 3.39 -14.36 2.30
N ARG A 19 3.07 -14.68 1.04
CA ARG A 19 1.77 -15.25 0.64
C ARG A 19 1.53 -16.63 1.27
N LEU A 20 2.58 -17.45 1.38
CA LEU A 20 2.50 -18.77 2.02
C LEU A 20 2.07 -18.69 3.50
N LEU A 21 2.35 -17.58 4.19
CA LEU A 21 1.85 -17.38 5.55
C LEU A 21 0.33 -17.18 5.59
N VAL A 22 -0.24 -16.52 4.57
CA VAL A 22 -1.69 -16.36 4.42
C VAL A 22 -2.33 -17.69 4.12
N GLU A 23 -1.76 -18.48 3.18
CA GLU A 23 -2.30 -19.81 2.86
C GLU A 23 -2.24 -20.74 4.09
N LEU A 24 -1.14 -20.71 4.85
CA LEU A 24 -1.05 -21.45 6.12
C LEU A 24 -2.13 -21.00 7.12
N ALA A 25 -2.37 -19.70 7.25
CA ALA A 25 -3.39 -19.16 8.16
C ALA A 25 -4.81 -19.61 7.78
N ARG A 26 -5.09 -19.84 6.49
CA ARG A 26 -6.40 -20.29 6.00
C ARG A 26 -6.75 -21.71 6.45
N VAL A 27 -5.77 -22.62 6.43
CA VAL A 27 -6.03 -24.05 6.63
C VAL A 27 -5.60 -24.60 8.00
N THR A 28 -4.79 -23.85 8.76
CA THR A 28 -4.39 -24.26 10.11
C THR A 28 -5.60 -24.36 11.05
N ASP A 29 -5.78 -25.52 11.68
CA ASP A 29 -6.79 -25.72 12.73
C ASP A 29 -6.45 -24.90 13.98
N ARG A 30 -7.32 -23.93 14.30
CA ARG A 30 -7.13 -23.01 15.42
C ARG A 30 -7.41 -23.61 16.78
N SER A 31 -8.01 -24.80 16.83
CA SER A 31 -8.12 -25.58 18.07
C SER A 31 -6.79 -26.21 18.48
N GLN A 32 -5.87 -26.40 17.52
CA GLN A 32 -4.55 -26.97 17.74
C GLN A 32 -3.45 -25.89 17.79
N VAL A 33 -3.53 -24.87 16.92
CA VAL A 33 -2.49 -23.85 16.79
C VAL A 33 -3.09 -22.45 16.68
N GLU A 34 -2.73 -21.58 17.62
CA GLU A 34 -3.04 -20.15 17.58
C GLU A 34 -1.90 -19.39 16.87
N LEU A 35 -2.22 -18.55 15.89
CA LEU A 35 -1.22 -17.86 15.07
C LEU A 35 -1.23 -16.36 15.35
N THR A 36 -0.04 -15.81 15.58
CA THR A 36 0.25 -14.38 15.56
C THR A 36 1.35 -14.13 14.54
N ALA A 37 1.27 -13.06 13.77
CA ALA A 37 2.31 -12.65 12.82
C ALA A 37 2.94 -11.33 13.24
N ALA A 38 4.26 -11.21 13.13
CA ALA A 38 4.99 -9.97 13.34
C ALA A 38 5.94 -9.67 12.17
N TYR A 39 6.06 -8.40 11.79
CA TYR A 39 6.89 -7.99 10.66
C TYR A 39 7.66 -6.70 10.93
N VAL A 40 8.79 -6.53 10.24
CA VAL A 40 9.75 -5.45 10.54
C VAL A 40 9.57 -4.22 9.65
N LEU A 41 9.25 -4.37 8.37
CA LEU A 41 9.20 -3.24 7.42
C LEU A 41 7.77 -2.69 7.28
N PRO A 42 7.46 -1.49 7.83
CA PRO A 42 6.08 -1.00 7.95
C PRO A 42 5.41 -0.68 6.62
N TRP A 43 6.18 -0.44 5.56
CA TRP A 43 5.67 -0.21 4.20
C TRP A 43 5.47 -1.51 3.39
N LYS A 44 5.71 -2.66 4.01
CA LYS A 44 5.46 -3.99 3.45
C LYS A 44 4.39 -4.66 4.31
N ASP A 45 3.18 -4.13 4.29
CA ASP A 45 2.02 -4.56 5.08
C ASP A 45 0.85 -5.04 4.20
N HIS A 46 1.13 -5.34 2.93
CA HIS A 46 0.11 -5.62 1.90
C HIS A 46 -0.75 -6.83 2.28
N LEU A 47 -0.14 -7.86 2.89
CA LEU A 47 -0.83 -9.09 3.31
C LEU A 47 -1.28 -9.07 4.79
N ALA A 48 -1.10 -7.95 5.51
CA ALA A 48 -1.50 -7.86 6.92
C ALA A 48 -3.02 -8.01 7.08
N GLY A 49 -3.81 -7.34 6.23
CA GLY A 49 -5.27 -7.42 6.29
C GLY A 49 -5.80 -8.83 5.99
N GLU A 50 -5.24 -9.51 4.99
CA GLU A 50 -5.63 -10.89 4.68
C GLU A 50 -5.32 -11.85 5.85
N LEU A 51 -4.21 -11.65 6.57
CA LEU A 51 -3.92 -12.43 7.77
C LEU A 51 -4.93 -12.15 8.89
N GLU A 52 -5.28 -10.87 9.11
CA GLU A 52 -6.26 -10.44 10.11
C GLU A 52 -7.67 -11.01 9.81
N GLU A 53 -8.07 -11.07 8.53
CA GLU A 53 -9.31 -11.70 8.08
C GLU A 53 -9.37 -13.20 8.43
N HIS A 54 -8.23 -13.88 8.44
CA HIS A 54 -8.09 -15.27 8.90
C HIS A 54 -7.82 -15.37 10.40
N GLY A 55 -8.15 -14.33 11.18
CA GLY A 55 -8.06 -14.32 12.64
C GLY A 55 -6.63 -14.36 13.17
N VAL A 56 -5.63 -13.96 12.39
CA VAL A 56 -4.24 -13.84 12.84
C VAL A 56 -4.00 -12.43 13.38
N GLU A 57 -3.55 -12.30 14.63
CA GLU A 57 -3.08 -11.01 15.15
C GLU A 57 -1.81 -10.59 14.39
N VAL A 58 -1.78 -9.38 13.82
CA VAL A 58 -0.63 -8.87 13.06
C VAL A 58 0.04 -7.68 13.76
N ILE A 59 1.35 -7.80 14.02
CA ILE A 59 2.14 -6.83 14.78
C ILE A 59 3.27 -6.22 13.94
N CYS A 60 3.20 -4.92 13.68
CA CYS A 60 4.32 -4.19 13.07
C CYS A 60 5.37 -3.79 14.11
N LEU A 61 6.59 -4.31 13.99
CA LEU A 61 7.68 -4.09 14.95
C LEU A 61 8.39 -2.74 14.78
N SER A 62 8.23 -2.08 13.64
CA SER A 62 8.82 -0.76 13.37
C SER A 62 7.75 0.30 13.15
N ARG A 63 7.99 1.51 13.64
CA ARG A 63 7.09 2.66 13.45
C ARG A 63 7.51 3.59 12.29
N ARG A 64 8.68 3.38 11.71
CA ARG A 64 9.25 4.22 10.64
C ARG A 64 10.21 3.44 9.74
N ARG A 65 10.61 4.03 8.60
CA ARG A 65 11.41 3.35 7.57
C ARG A 65 12.75 2.78 8.06
N ARG A 66 13.41 3.48 8.99
CA ARG A 66 14.64 3.08 9.68
C ARG A 66 14.42 3.21 11.18
N ASP A 67 13.81 2.20 11.76
CA ASP A 67 13.54 2.16 13.20
C ASP A 67 14.60 1.29 13.90
N PRO A 68 15.58 1.85 14.62
CA PRO A 68 16.57 1.01 15.30
C PRO A 68 15.99 0.20 16.47
N VAL A 69 14.78 0.54 16.93
CA VAL A 69 14.16 -0.04 18.13
C VAL A 69 13.35 -1.31 17.82
N TRP A 70 13.15 -1.68 16.54
CA TRP A 70 12.37 -2.88 16.17
C TRP A 70 12.94 -4.15 16.82
N ALA A 71 14.26 -4.25 16.97
CA ALA A 71 14.92 -5.39 17.60
C ALA A 71 14.59 -5.50 19.09
N ILE A 72 14.46 -4.36 19.78
CA ILE A 72 14.06 -4.29 21.19
C ILE A 72 12.58 -4.68 21.33
N ARG A 73 11.72 -4.25 20.41
CA ARG A 73 10.30 -4.64 20.41
C ARG A 73 10.13 -6.13 20.13
N LEU A 74 10.87 -6.68 19.17
CA LEU A 74 10.89 -8.12 18.93
C LEU A 74 11.36 -8.88 20.17
N ARG A 75 12.43 -8.42 20.82
CA ARG A 75 12.89 -9.02 22.08
C ARG A 75 11.80 -9.02 23.14
N ARG A 76 11.13 -7.89 23.38
CA ARG A 76 10.04 -7.79 24.35
C ARG A 76 8.88 -8.71 24.03
N LEU A 77 8.52 -8.82 22.75
CA LEU A 77 7.45 -9.71 22.30
C LEU A 77 7.81 -11.19 22.52
N VAL A 78 9.03 -11.59 22.14
CA VAL A 78 9.56 -12.95 22.36
C VAL A 78 9.69 -13.27 23.86
N ALA A 79 10.02 -12.29 24.70
CA ALA A 79 10.19 -12.46 26.14
C ALA A 79 8.87 -12.31 26.93
N SER A 80 7.73 -12.10 26.28
CA SER A 80 6.45 -11.86 26.95
C SER A 80 5.83 -13.10 27.59
N GLY A 81 6.33 -14.31 27.26
CA GLY A 81 5.74 -15.58 27.70
C GLY A 81 4.43 -15.96 26.99
N ARG A 82 3.97 -15.15 26.01
CA ARG A 82 2.72 -15.37 25.27
C ARG A 82 2.78 -16.48 24.21
N PHE A 83 3.97 -16.98 23.90
CA PHE A 83 4.18 -17.87 22.75
C PHE A 83 4.98 -19.09 23.17
N ASP A 84 4.51 -20.26 22.77
CA ASP A 84 5.21 -21.53 22.93
C ASP A 84 6.28 -21.68 21.83
N VAL A 85 5.99 -21.15 20.64
CA VAL A 85 6.88 -21.22 19.47
C VAL A 85 7.05 -19.84 18.83
N VAL A 86 8.28 -19.50 18.46
CA VAL A 86 8.58 -18.37 17.58
C VAL A 86 9.15 -18.91 16.27
N HIS A 87 8.39 -18.75 15.18
CA HIS A 87 8.74 -19.25 13.85
C HIS A 87 9.17 -18.11 12.93
N VAL A 88 10.44 -18.08 12.48
CA VAL A 88 10.99 -16.96 11.72
C VAL A 88 11.30 -17.32 10.26
N HIS A 89 10.88 -16.48 9.31
CA HIS A 89 11.00 -16.72 7.85
C HIS A 89 12.07 -15.87 7.15
N SER A 90 12.94 -15.20 7.91
CA SER A 90 13.94 -14.29 7.34
C SER A 90 15.22 -14.24 8.18
N PRO A 91 16.42 -14.32 7.58
CA PRO A 91 17.68 -14.45 8.34
C PRO A 91 17.96 -13.32 9.35
N VAL A 92 17.60 -12.07 9.00
CA VAL A 92 17.87 -10.90 9.85
C VAL A 92 16.95 -10.89 11.09
N PRO A 93 15.61 -10.94 10.96
CA PRO A 93 14.74 -11.17 12.11
C PRO A 93 15.09 -12.43 12.90
N ALA A 94 15.46 -13.52 12.23
CA ALA A 94 15.80 -14.79 12.89
C ALA A 94 17.00 -14.62 13.84
N SER A 95 18.04 -13.92 13.39
CA SER A 95 19.21 -13.65 14.22
C SER A 95 18.86 -12.90 15.51
N VAL A 96 17.91 -11.96 15.46
CA VAL A 96 17.44 -11.21 16.64
C VAL A 96 16.54 -12.07 17.53
N ALA A 97 15.57 -12.80 16.95
CA ALA A 97 14.68 -13.69 17.70
C ALA A 97 15.45 -14.79 18.45
N ARG A 98 16.46 -15.39 17.81
CA ARG A 98 17.35 -16.40 18.41
C ARG A 98 18.07 -15.88 19.65
N LEU A 99 18.62 -14.67 19.57
CA LEU A 99 19.29 -14.03 20.69
C LEU A 99 18.30 -13.62 21.78
N ALA A 100 17.13 -13.10 21.40
CA ALA A 100 16.08 -12.74 22.34
C ALA A 100 15.63 -13.93 23.19
N ALA A 101 15.24 -15.04 22.56
CA ALA A 101 14.78 -16.24 23.27
C ALA A 101 15.85 -16.83 24.20
N ARG A 102 17.14 -16.76 23.83
CA ARG A 102 18.24 -17.24 24.69
C ARG A 102 18.43 -16.44 25.97
N THR A 103 17.99 -15.19 25.97
CA THR A 103 18.14 -14.27 27.10
C THR A 103 16.83 -14.08 27.88
N THR A 104 15.79 -14.83 27.51
CA THR A 104 14.55 -14.95 28.29
C THR A 104 14.79 -15.96 29.43
N THR A 105 14.10 -15.78 30.55
CA THR A 105 14.13 -16.70 31.69
C THR A 105 13.74 -18.13 31.27
N ALA A 106 14.42 -19.13 31.85
CA ALA A 106 14.33 -20.52 31.39
C ALA A 106 12.90 -21.11 31.38
N GLY A 107 12.04 -20.68 32.30
CA GLY A 107 10.65 -21.16 32.40
C GLY A 107 9.65 -20.57 31.39
N SER A 108 10.02 -19.53 30.65
CA SER A 108 9.14 -18.83 29.69
C SER A 108 9.77 -18.70 28.31
N ARG A 109 10.72 -19.57 27.98
CA ARG A 109 11.47 -19.50 26.73
C ARG A 109 10.70 -20.24 25.61
N PRO A 110 10.31 -19.54 24.52
CA PRO A 110 9.71 -20.19 23.38
C PRO A 110 10.70 -21.07 22.63
N ARG A 111 10.18 -22.12 22.00
CA ARG A 111 10.88 -22.93 20.99
C ARG A 111 11.11 -22.11 19.74
N LEU A 112 12.28 -22.24 19.13
CA LEU A 112 12.68 -21.49 17.95
C LEU A 112 12.61 -22.37 16.70
N VAL A 113 11.76 -21.98 15.76
CA VAL A 113 11.69 -22.57 14.43
C VAL A 113 12.13 -21.52 13.41
N SER A 114 12.90 -21.91 12.41
CA SER A 114 13.20 -21.03 11.28
C SER A 114 12.88 -21.71 9.96
N THR A 115 12.28 -20.99 9.02
CA THR A 115 12.12 -21.46 7.64
C THR A 115 13.06 -20.70 6.73
N GLU A 116 13.89 -21.45 6.00
CA GLU A 116 14.79 -20.91 4.98
C GLU A 116 14.15 -21.12 3.59
N HIS A 117 13.81 -20.01 2.93
CA HIS A 117 13.13 -19.98 1.62
C HIS A 117 14.09 -19.95 0.43
N ASN A 118 15.38 -19.68 0.66
CA ASN A 118 16.39 -19.52 -0.38
C ASN A 118 17.70 -20.20 0.01
N THR A 119 18.53 -20.52 -0.96
CA THR A 119 19.86 -21.06 -0.71
C THR A 119 20.73 -20.07 0.06
N TRP A 120 21.55 -20.56 1.00
CA TRP A 120 22.40 -19.67 1.81
C TRP A 120 23.37 -18.83 0.98
N THR A 121 23.76 -19.29 -0.21
CA THR A 121 24.65 -18.58 -1.13
C THR A 121 24.02 -17.34 -1.75
N SER A 122 22.68 -17.25 -1.82
CA SER A 122 21.98 -16.09 -2.38
C SER A 122 22.01 -14.87 -1.43
N HIS A 123 22.24 -15.10 -0.13
CA HIS A 123 22.31 -14.04 0.87
C HIS A 123 23.65 -13.29 0.82
N ARG A 124 23.64 -12.00 1.20
CA ARG A 124 24.87 -11.20 1.35
C ARG A 124 25.83 -11.85 2.35
N ARG A 125 27.15 -11.74 2.12
CA ARG A 125 28.20 -12.35 2.96
C ARG A 125 28.02 -12.09 4.46
N ALA A 126 27.70 -10.85 4.85
CA ALA A 126 27.44 -10.49 6.25
C ALA A 126 26.23 -11.23 6.84
N THR A 127 25.11 -11.27 6.11
CA THR A 127 23.90 -12.02 6.52
C THR A 127 24.19 -13.51 6.65
N ARG A 128 24.97 -14.08 5.73
CA ARG A 128 25.41 -15.48 5.79
C ARG A 128 26.24 -15.78 7.03
N LEU A 129 27.18 -14.89 7.38
CA LEU A 129 28.00 -15.05 8.57
C LEU A 129 27.15 -15.02 9.84
N VAL A 130 26.26 -14.04 9.99
CA VAL A 130 25.39 -13.94 11.17
C VAL A 130 24.43 -15.14 11.24
N ASN A 131 23.84 -15.57 10.12
CA ASN A 131 22.98 -16.74 10.08
C ASN A 131 23.76 -18.01 10.47
N ARG A 132 25.01 -18.18 10.00
CA ARG A 132 25.89 -19.29 10.37
C ARG A 132 26.21 -19.31 11.87
N LEU A 133 26.49 -18.16 12.47
CA LEU A 133 26.84 -18.06 13.90
C LEU A 133 25.64 -18.30 14.82
N THR A 134 24.43 -17.95 14.37
CA THR A 134 23.21 -17.99 15.19
C THR A 134 22.30 -19.19 14.90
N SER A 135 22.34 -19.79 13.72
CA SER A 135 21.44 -20.90 13.33
C SER A 135 21.49 -22.14 14.23
N ARG A 136 22.60 -22.37 14.94
CA ARG A 136 22.70 -23.43 15.96
C ARG A 136 21.72 -23.25 17.15
N LEU A 137 21.11 -22.08 17.26
CA LEU A 137 20.18 -21.70 18.31
C LEU A 137 18.74 -22.10 17.99
N ASP A 138 18.45 -22.48 16.74
CA ASP A 138 17.15 -23.01 16.37
C ASP A 138 16.97 -24.41 16.97
N ASP A 139 15.77 -24.68 17.47
CA ASP A 139 15.36 -26.01 17.90
C ASP A 139 15.13 -26.88 16.65
N VAL A 140 14.45 -26.34 15.64
CA VAL A 140 14.26 -26.94 14.31
C VAL A 140 14.48 -25.88 13.23
N THR A 141 15.09 -26.30 12.12
CA THR A 141 15.08 -25.50 10.89
C THR A 141 14.28 -26.24 9.82
N ILE A 142 13.43 -25.51 9.11
CA ILE A 142 12.68 -25.98 7.97
C ILE A 142 13.36 -25.43 6.72
N ALA A 143 13.68 -26.31 5.78
CA ALA A 143 14.12 -25.96 4.44
C ALA A 143 12.98 -26.25 3.47
N VAL A 144 12.68 -25.31 2.58
CA VAL A 144 11.55 -25.46 1.64
C VAL A 144 11.83 -26.50 0.54
N THR A 145 13.09 -26.85 0.33
CA THR A 145 13.53 -27.92 -0.59
C THR A 145 14.79 -28.59 -0.03
N ASP A 146 15.13 -29.78 -0.55
CA ASP A 146 16.35 -30.49 -0.15
C ASP A 146 17.61 -29.75 -0.63
N GLU A 147 17.55 -29.01 -1.74
CA GLU A 147 18.64 -28.13 -2.16
C GLU A 147 18.90 -27.01 -1.13
N VAL A 148 17.85 -26.34 -0.64
CA VAL A 148 18.01 -25.32 0.40
C VAL A 148 18.68 -25.94 1.63
N ARG A 149 18.26 -27.15 2.04
CA ARG A 149 18.90 -27.91 3.11
C ARG A 149 20.36 -28.23 2.83
N ARG A 150 20.72 -28.67 1.61
CA ARG A 150 22.12 -28.95 1.21
C ARG A 150 22.99 -27.70 1.20
N SER A 151 22.40 -26.52 0.94
CA SER A 151 23.10 -25.23 0.99
C SER A 151 23.46 -24.79 2.42
N MET A 152 22.75 -25.30 3.43
CA MET A 152 23.00 -25.02 4.85
C MET A 152 24.30 -25.68 5.34
N ARG A 153 24.77 -25.28 6.53
CA ARG A 153 26.03 -25.77 7.10
C ARG A 153 25.90 -26.10 8.59
N GLY A 154 26.74 -27.03 9.07
CA GLY A 154 26.86 -27.37 10.49
C GLY A 154 25.56 -27.88 11.11
N ARG A 155 25.31 -27.49 12.37
CA ARG A 155 24.15 -27.95 13.17
C ARG A 155 22.80 -27.58 12.54
N ALA A 156 22.74 -26.48 11.80
CA ALA A 156 21.52 -26.07 11.10
C ALA A 156 21.11 -27.09 10.04
N LYS A 157 22.07 -27.60 9.24
CA LYS A 157 21.81 -28.67 8.25
C LYS A 157 21.42 -29.98 8.94
N ALA A 158 22.08 -30.32 10.05
CA ALA A 158 21.80 -31.55 10.79
C ALA A 158 20.39 -31.58 11.41
N ARG A 159 19.84 -30.41 11.75
CA ARG A 159 18.49 -30.24 12.29
C ARG A 159 17.46 -29.78 11.26
N ALA A 160 17.87 -29.67 9.99
CA ALA A 160 16.99 -29.21 8.93
C ALA A 160 16.05 -30.34 8.50
N ARG A 161 14.75 -30.08 8.58
CA ARG A 161 13.69 -30.88 7.96
C ARG A 161 13.31 -30.23 6.63
N VAL A 162 13.04 -31.03 5.62
CA VAL A 162 12.49 -30.52 4.37
C VAL A 162 10.98 -30.54 4.50
N VAL A 163 10.35 -29.36 4.41
CA VAL A 163 8.89 -29.22 4.34
C VAL A 163 8.61 -28.32 3.16
N THR A 164 8.08 -28.90 2.10
CA THR A 164 7.69 -28.15 0.90
C THR A 164 6.42 -27.37 1.23
N HIS A 165 6.45 -26.05 1.01
CA HIS A 165 5.24 -25.26 1.17
C HIS A 165 4.22 -25.59 0.08
N GLY A 166 2.96 -25.28 0.35
CA GLY A 166 1.86 -25.53 -0.57
C GLY A 166 0.99 -24.32 -0.85
N ILE A 167 0.06 -24.51 -1.78
CA ILE A 167 -1.02 -23.61 -2.16
C ILE A 167 -2.36 -24.34 -1.98
N ASP A 168 -3.44 -23.59 -1.98
CA ASP A 168 -4.79 -24.14 -2.06
C ASP A 168 -5.05 -24.65 -3.49
N VAL A 169 -4.70 -25.93 -3.74
CA VAL A 169 -4.72 -26.52 -5.09
C VAL A 169 -6.14 -26.46 -5.66
N ALA A 170 -7.15 -26.90 -4.90
CA ALA A 170 -8.54 -26.94 -5.35
C ALA A 170 -9.06 -25.55 -5.76
N ARG A 171 -8.74 -24.50 -4.98
CA ARG A 171 -9.14 -23.12 -5.33
C ARG A 171 -8.46 -22.62 -6.60
N ILE A 172 -7.18 -22.95 -6.80
CA ILE A 172 -6.45 -22.54 -8.00
C ILE A 172 -6.95 -23.33 -9.23
N GLU A 173 -7.24 -24.61 -9.08
CA GLU A 173 -7.83 -25.45 -10.11
C GLU A 173 -9.17 -24.93 -10.63
N ALA A 174 -10.02 -24.40 -9.73
CA ALA A 174 -11.31 -23.80 -10.08
C ALA A 174 -11.18 -22.58 -11.00
N LEU A 175 -10.02 -21.89 -11.00
CA LEU A 175 -9.79 -20.74 -11.88
C LEU A 175 -9.70 -21.11 -13.35
N ARG A 176 -9.54 -22.40 -13.69
CA ARG A 176 -9.55 -22.87 -15.08
C ARG A 176 -10.83 -22.47 -15.82
N ASP A 177 -11.96 -22.41 -15.11
CA ASP A 177 -13.25 -22.02 -15.67
C ASP A 177 -13.30 -20.53 -16.08
N GLU A 178 -12.39 -19.71 -15.55
CA GLU A 178 -12.32 -18.27 -15.86
C GLU A 178 -11.48 -17.95 -17.11
N ARG A 179 -10.87 -18.95 -17.74
CA ARG A 179 -9.94 -18.79 -18.87
C ARG A 179 -10.46 -17.87 -19.97
N LEU A 180 -11.69 -18.08 -20.44
CA LEU A 180 -12.28 -17.29 -21.53
C LEU A 180 -12.55 -15.84 -21.09
N ALA A 181 -13.04 -15.65 -19.86
CA ALA A 181 -13.31 -14.32 -19.31
C ALA A 181 -12.02 -13.50 -19.16
N VAL A 182 -10.95 -14.12 -18.69
CA VAL A 182 -9.63 -13.49 -18.53
C VAL A 182 -9.02 -13.11 -19.87
N ARG A 183 -9.13 -13.98 -20.89
CA ARG A 183 -8.64 -13.65 -22.24
C ARG A 183 -9.36 -12.45 -22.83
N ALA A 184 -10.69 -12.42 -22.69
CA ALA A 184 -11.50 -11.29 -23.14
C ALA A 184 -11.14 -9.98 -22.42
N GLU A 185 -10.95 -10.03 -21.09
CA GLU A 185 -10.54 -8.88 -20.28
C GLU A 185 -9.18 -8.31 -20.70
N LEU A 186 -8.23 -9.18 -21.04
CA LEU A 186 -6.88 -8.80 -21.45
C LEU A 186 -6.77 -8.44 -22.93
N GLY A 187 -7.86 -8.53 -23.69
CA GLY A 187 -7.86 -8.31 -25.14
C GLY A 187 -6.99 -9.33 -25.89
N ILE A 188 -6.82 -10.53 -25.33
CA ILE A 188 -6.07 -11.61 -25.95
C ILE A 188 -6.97 -12.26 -26.99
N ASP A 189 -6.48 -12.31 -28.22
CA ASP A 189 -7.10 -12.97 -29.36
C ASP A 189 -6.92 -14.51 -29.30
N ALA A 190 -7.08 -15.17 -30.45
CA ALA A 190 -6.96 -16.63 -30.55
C ALA A 190 -5.50 -17.14 -30.49
N ARG A 191 -4.49 -16.25 -30.37
CA ARG A 191 -3.08 -16.64 -30.34
C ARG A 191 -2.74 -17.49 -29.12
N PRO A 192 -1.71 -18.36 -29.22
CA PRO A 192 -1.10 -18.99 -28.06
C PRO A 192 -0.55 -17.95 -27.08
N VAL A 193 -0.82 -18.15 -25.80
CA VAL A 193 -0.47 -17.22 -24.71
C VAL A 193 0.61 -17.82 -23.83
N VAL A 194 1.76 -17.15 -23.74
CA VAL A 194 2.82 -17.48 -22.80
C VAL A 194 2.72 -16.56 -21.58
N GLY A 195 2.46 -17.14 -20.40
CA GLY A 195 2.30 -16.40 -19.15
C GLY A 195 3.54 -16.43 -18.28
N THR A 196 3.86 -15.32 -17.62
CA THR A 196 4.84 -15.30 -16.54
C THR A 196 4.35 -14.44 -15.38
N VAL A 197 4.50 -14.94 -14.15
CA VAL A 197 4.11 -14.24 -12.91
C VAL A 197 5.34 -14.05 -12.05
N ALA A 198 5.95 -12.87 -12.14
CA ALA A 198 7.25 -12.60 -11.53
C ALA A 198 7.49 -11.09 -11.35
N ASN A 199 8.08 -10.70 -10.21
CA ASN A 199 8.46 -9.31 -9.98
C ASN A 199 9.57 -8.82 -10.93
N PHE A 200 9.57 -7.53 -11.30
CA PHE A 200 10.60 -6.96 -12.19
C PHE A 200 11.91 -6.71 -11.44
N ARG A 201 12.69 -7.78 -11.21
CA ARG A 201 14.00 -7.77 -10.57
C ARG A 201 15.00 -8.57 -11.39
N ARG A 202 16.30 -8.25 -11.22
CA ARG A 202 17.42 -8.92 -11.93
C ARG A 202 17.38 -10.45 -11.83
N GLN A 203 16.91 -10.98 -10.70
CA GLN A 203 16.74 -12.42 -10.48
C GLN A 203 15.84 -13.08 -11.54
N LYS A 204 14.80 -12.40 -12.01
CA LYS A 204 13.78 -12.98 -12.89
C LYS A 204 14.16 -12.96 -14.37
N ASP A 205 15.29 -12.31 -14.69
CA ASP A 205 15.93 -12.31 -16.00
C ASP A 205 14.97 -12.10 -17.19
N TYR A 206 14.16 -11.04 -17.09
CA TYR A 206 13.30 -10.60 -18.20
C TYR A 206 14.07 -10.36 -19.51
N PRO A 207 15.34 -9.88 -19.53
CA PRO A 207 16.11 -9.82 -20.76
C PRO A 207 16.21 -11.17 -21.48
N ASN A 208 16.51 -12.26 -20.76
CA ASN A 208 16.56 -13.60 -21.34
C ASN A 208 15.21 -14.01 -21.96
N LEU A 209 14.10 -13.73 -21.26
CA LEU A 209 12.75 -14.01 -21.77
C LEU A 209 12.44 -13.19 -23.04
N LEU A 210 12.67 -11.87 -23.02
CA LEU A 210 12.33 -10.99 -24.14
C LEU A 210 13.16 -11.31 -25.39
N HIS A 211 14.45 -11.63 -25.24
CA HIS A 211 15.27 -12.10 -26.36
C HIS A 211 14.79 -13.45 -26.90
N ALA A 212 14.33 -14.36 -26.05
CA ALA A 212 13.74 -15.63 -26.51
C ALA A 212 12.44 -15.39 -27.31
N VAL A 213 11.59 -14.47 -26.85
CA VAL A 213 10.35 -14.09 -27.55
C VAL A 213 10.66 -13.47 -28.92
N ARG A 214 11.66 -12.58 -29.01
CA ARG A 214 12.13 -12.03 -30.29
C ARG A 214 12.52 -13.13 -31.28
N LEU A 215 13.28 -14.14 -30.83
CA LEU A 215 13.67 -15.27 -31.67
C LEU A 215 12.47 -16.09 -32.18
N LEU A 216 11.39 -16.20 -31.40
CA LEU A 216 10.16 -16.88 -31.85
C LEU A 216 9.42 -16.07 -32.91
N VAL A 217 9.30 -14.75 -32.71
CA VAL A 217 8.71 -13.84 -33.69
C VAL A 217 9.52 -13.84 -34.99
N ASP A 218 10.85 -13.82 -34.92
CA ASP A 218 11.74 -13.93 -36.10
C ASP A 218 11.55 -15.23 -36.89
N ARG A 219 11.11 -16.30 -36.22
CA ARG A 219 10.79 -17.60 -36.83
C ARG A 219 9.35 -17.68 -37.35
N GLY A 220 8.59 -16.60 -37.26
CA GLY A 220 7.19 -16.53 -37.72
C GLY A 220 6.18 -17.19 -36.77
N ILE A 221 6.54 -17.42 -35.51
CA ILE A 221 5.58 -17.91 -34.50
C ILE A 221 4.76 -16.73 -34.01
N ASP A 222 3.44 -16.78 -34.23
CA ASP A 222 2.51 -15.78 -33.74
C ASP A 222 2.03 -16.17 -32.33
N LEU A 223 2.46 -15.43 -31.32
CA LEU A 223 2.12 -15.66 -29.91
C LEU A 223 1.88 -14.34 -29.17
N HIS A 224 1.29 -14.43 -27.98
CA HIS A 224 1.17 -13.31 -27.05
C HIS A 224 1.81 -13.65 -25.70
N VAL A 225 2.52 -12.70 -25.09
CA VAL A 225 3.17 -12.88 -23.79
C VAL A 225 2.50 -11.99 -22.77
N VAL A 226 2.01 -12.57 -21.67
CA VAL A 226 1.45 -11.83 -20.53
C VAL A 226 2.39 -11.93 -19.34
N ALA A 227 2.94 -10.79 -18.94
CA ALA A 227 3.86 -10.68 -17.81
C ALA A 227 3.20 -9.91 -16.66
N VAL A 228 2.90 -10.66 -15.59
CA VAL A 228 2.25 -10.14 -14.38
C VAL A 228 3.28 -9.91 -13.29
N GLY A 229 3.35 -8.68 -12.78
CA GLY A 229 4.27 -8.34 -11.72
C GLY A 229 4.56 -6.85 -11.66
N GLN A 230 5.29 -6.45 -10.63
CA GLN A 230 5.80 -5.09 -10.47
C GLN A 230 7.23 -5.14 -9.96
N GLY A 231 7.99 -4.06 -10.15
CA GLY A 231 9.33 -4.01 -9.60
C GLY A 231 10.17 -2.85 -10.12
N PRO A 232 11.36 -2.66 -9.53
CA PRO A 232 12.24 -1.55 -9.86
C PRO A 232 12.75 -1.57 -11.30
N LEU A 233 12.69 -2.71 -12.00
CA LEU A 233 13.15 -2.84 -13.39
C LEU A 233 12.03 -2.72 -14.43
N GLU A 234 10.81 -2.32 -14.05
CA GLU A 234 9.66 -2.30 -14.97
C GLU A 234 9.92 -1.39 -16.19
N ARG A 235 10.52 -0.22 -15.95
CA ARG A 235 10.85 0.73 -17.02
C ARG A 235 11.86 0.13 -18.00
N GLU A 236 12.94 -0.47 -17.48
CA GLU A 236 13.98 -1.10 -18.27
C GLU A 236 13.45 -2.29 -19.09
N VAL A 237 12.54 -3.09 -18.52
CA VAL A 237 11.89 -4.20 -19.22
C VAL A 237 10.99 -3.69 -20.34
N ARG A 238 10.23 -2.62 -20.10
CA ARG A 238 9.39 -1.99 -21.12
C ARG A 238 10.21 -1.40 -22.27
N GLU A 239 11.31 -0.70 -21.95
CA GLU A 239 12.24 -0.13 -22.92
C GLU A 239 12.90 -1.23 -23.78
N LEU A 240 13.31 -2.35 -23.17
CA LEU A 240 13.86 -3.49 -23.90
C LEU A 240 12.82 -4.18 -24.79
N SER A 241 11.58 -4.33 -24.31
CA SER A 241 10.49 -4.88 -25.12
C SER A 241 10.23 -4.05 -26.37
N SER A 242 10.18 -2.73 -26.22
CA SER A 242 9.97 -1.81 -27.35
C SER A 242 11.17 -1.79 -28.32
N SER A 243 12.40 -1.80 -27.81
CA SER A 243 13.60 -1.82 -28.66
C SER A 243 13.75 -3.13 -29.47
N LEU A 244 13.17 -4.24 -28.99
CA LEU A 244 13.09 -5.51 -29.71
C LEU A 244 11.89 -5.58 -30.68
N GLY A 245 11.08 -4.52 -30.77
CA GLY A 245 9.89 -4.46 -31.61
C GLY A 245 8.79 -5.43 -31.16
N LEU A 246 8.66 -5.63 -29.84
CA LEU A 246 7.67 -6.54 -29.25
C LEU A 246 6.40 -5.80 -28.75
N ASP A 247 6.25 -4.53 -29.14
CA ASP A 247 5.04 -3.74 -28.86
C ASP A 247 3.83 -4.42 -29.53
N GLY A 248 2.87 -4.91 -28.71
CA GLY A 248 1.72 -5.70 -29.16
C GLY A 248 1.90 -7.23 -29.08
N THR A 249 3.13 -7.71 -28.89
CA THR A 249 3.43 -9.12 -28.58
C THR A 249 3.52 -9.35 -27.07
N VAL A 250 4.03 -8.38 -26.31
CA VAL A 250 4.24 -8.50 -24.86
C VAL A 250 3.37 -7.49 -24.11
N THR A 251 2.55 -8.00 -23.19
CA THR A 251 1.72 -7.20 -22.27
C THR A 251 2.31 -7.25 -20.87
N LEU A 252 2.77 -6.10 -20.38
CA LEU A 252 3.19 -5.89 -18.98
C LEU A 252 2.00 -5.37 -18.18
N THR A 253 1.33 -6.23 -17.40
CA THR A 253 0.08 -5.86 -16.71
C THR A 253 0.29 -4.99 -15.47
N GLY A 254 1.53 -4.88 -14.99
CA GLY A 254 1.81 -4.37 -13.65
C GLY A 254 1.37 -5.36 -12.56
N PHE A 255 1.23 -4.86 -11.34
CA PHE A 255 0.78 -5.67 -10.21
C PHE A 255 -0.70 -6.04 -10.35
N ARG A 256 -1.00 -7.33 -10.23
CA ARG A 256 -2.36 -7.86 -10.11
C ARG A 256 -2.47 -8.75 -8.89
N ALA A 257 -3.51 -8.52 -8.08
CA ALA A 257 -3.81 -9.36 -6.92
C ALA A 257 -4.35 -10.73 -7.34
N ASP A 258 -4.94 -10.83 -8.53
CA ASP A 258 -5.52 -12.02 -9.14
C ASP A 258 -4.56 -12.68 -10.16
N ALA A 259 -3.25 -12.70 -9.87
CA ALA A 259 -2.25 -13.21 -10.80
C ALA A 259 -2.47 -14.68 -11.22
N ALA A 260 -2.94 -15.54 -10.32
CA ALA A 260 -3.29 -16.92 -10.65
C ALA A 260 -4.49 -17.01 -11.62
N ARG A 261 -5.48 -16.11 -11.48
CA ARG A 261 -6.61 -16.01 -12.41
C ARG A 261 -6.14 -15.59 -13.79
N VAL A 262 -5.23 -14.62 -13.88
CA VAL A 262 -4.58 -14.25 -15.16
C VAL A 262 -3.87 -15.44 -15.79
N MET A 263 -3.16 -16.22 -14.97
CA MET A 263 -2.42 -17.39 -15.43
C MET A 263 -3.35 -18.45 -16.04
N ALA A 264 -4.59 -18.59 -15.57
CA ALA A 264 -5.59 -19.50 -16.17
C ALA A 264 -5.91 -19.16 -17.64
N GLY A 265 -5.72 -17.91 -18.05
CA GLY A 265 -5.81 -17.46 -19.45
C GLY A 265 -4.66 -17.93 -20.35
N CYS A 266 -3.57 -18.46 -19.79
CA CYS A 266 -2.34 -18.79 -20.53
C CYS A 266 -2.35 -20.21 -21.10
N ASP A 267 -1.62 -20.46 -22.18
CA ASP A 267 -1.39 -21.79 -22.75
C ASP A 267 -0.12 -22.46 -22.21
N VAL A 268 0.89 -21.65 -21.90
CA VAL A 268 2.19 -22.10 -21.38
C VAL A 268 2.63 -21.16 -20.28
N PHE A 269 3.15 -21.70 -19.18
CA PHE A 269 3.79 -20.90 -18.14
C PHE A 269 5.31 -20.89 -18.34
N VAL A 270 5.92 -19.71 -18.29
CA VAL A 270 7.37 -19.54 -18.41
C VAL A 270 7.99 -18.86 -17.20
N LEU A 271 9.13 -19.40 -16.76
CA LEU A 271 9.96 -18.79 -15.72
C LEU A 271 11.45 -18.78 -16.12
N ALA A 272 11.93 -17.62 -16.56
CA ALA A 272 13.28 -17.45 -17.12
C ALA A 272 14.37 -17.10 -16.09
N SER A 273 14.11 -17.29 -14.80
CA SER A 273 14.94 -16.76 -13.70
C SER A 273 16.41 -17.19 -13.71
N ALA A 274 17.29 -16.32 -13.22
CA ALA A 274 18.71 -16.62 -13.04
C ALA A 274 19.02 -17.44 -11.77
N TRP A 275 18.14 -17.38 -10.76
CA TRP A 275 18.19 -18.23 -9.57
C TRP A 275 16.82 -18.29 -8.89
N GLU A 276 16.45 -19.43 -8.32
CA GLU A 276 15.17 -19.64 -7.61
C GLU A 276 15.29 -20.65 -6.46
N GLY A 277 14.32 -20.61 -5.54
CA GLY A 277 14.02 -21.73 -4.64
C GLY A 277 12.90 -22.57 -5.24
N LEU A 278 11.69 -22.44 -4.69
CA LEU A 278 10.45 -22.96 -5.27
C LEU A 278 9.40 -21.83 -5.31
N PRO A 279 9.20 -21.15 -6.45
CA PRO A 279 8.27 -20.03 -6.55
C PRO A 279 6.81 -20.47 -6.49
N VAL A 280 5.98 -19.70 -5.78
CA VAL A 280 4.53 -19.93 -5.70
C VAL A 280 3.86 -20.00 -7.06
N ALA A 281 4.27 -19.13 -7.99
CA ALA A 281 3.74 -19.12 -9.36
C ALA A 281 3.94 -20.45 -10.13
N VAL A 282 5.00 -21.21 -9.82
CA VAL A 282 5.21 -22.53 -10.43
C VAL A 282 4.19 -23.53 -9.89
N MET A 283 3.94 -23.52 -8.57
CA MET A 283 2.91 -24.37 -7.96
C MET A 283 1.52 -24.02 -8.50
N GLU A 284 1.21 -22.72 -8.66
CA GLU A 284 -0.04 -22.25 -9.25
C GLU A 284 -0.19 -22.70 -10.71
N ALA A 285 0.89 -22.63 -11.51
CA ALA A 285 0.89 -23.13 -12.89
C ALA A 285 0.62 -24.64 -12.97
N MET A 286 1.22 -25.42 -12.05
CA MET A 286 1.00 -26.86 -11.98
C MET A 286 -0.45 -27.19 -11.61
N ALA A 287 -1.02 -26.51 -10.61
CA ALA A 287 -2.42 -26.65 -10.24
C ALA A 287 -3.35 -26.30 -11.41
N LEU A 288 -3.06 -25.26 -12.17
CA LEU A 288 -3.80 -24.92 -13.39
C LEU A 288 -3.61 -25.94 -14.53
N GLY A 289 -2.70 -26.91 -14.40
CA GLY A 289 -2.39 -27.88 -15.45
C GLY A 289 -1.65 -27.28 -16.64
N LEU A 290 -0.95 -26.16 -16.44
CA LEU A 290 -0.18 -25.56 -17.52
C LEU A 290 1.09 -26.36 -17.81
N PRO A 291 1.48 -26.52 -19.07
CA PRO A 291 2.82 -26.95 -19.42
C PRO A 291 3.82 -25.85 -19.00
N ILE A 292 4.96 -26.26 -18.45
CA ILE A 292 5.94 -25.34 -17.86
C ILE A 292 7.23 -25.36 -18.67
N VAL A 293 7.75 -24.18 -18.98
CA VAL A 293 9.11 -23.99 -19.48
C VAL A 293 9.88 -23.13 -18.47
N ALA A 294 11.00 -23.63 -17.95
CA ALA A 294 11.76 -22.90 -16.95
C ALA A 294 13.27 -23.04 -17.14
N THR A 295 14.02 -22.10 -16.59
CA THR A 295 15.47 -22.25 -16.48
C THR A 295 15.84 -23.27 -15.40
N ARG A 296 16.89 -24.04 -15.66
CA ARG A 296 17.47 -25.05 -14.77
C ARG A 296 18.28 -24.36 -13.68
N VAL A 297 17.59 -23.78 -12.70
CA VAL A 297 18.19 -23.03 -11.60
C VAL A 297 17.66 -23.47 -10.25
N GLY A 298 18.57 -23.58 -9.27
CA GLY A 298 18.21 -23.93 -7.90
C GLY A 298 17.39 -25.21 -7.79
N GLY A 299 16.37 -25.19 -6.93
CA GLY A 299 15.54 -26.33 -6.58
C GLY A 299 14.56 -26.73 -7.67
N LEU A 300 14.37 -25.89 -8.68
CA LEU A 300 13.46 -26.16 -9.80
C LEU A 300 13.92 -27.35 -10.63
N ALA A 301 15.22 -27.60 -10.75
CA ALA A 301 15.72 -28.71 -11.55
C ALA A 301 15.25 -30.08 -11.01
N GLU A 302 15.27 -30.26 -9.69
CA GLU A 302 14.83 -31.50 -9.04
C GLU A 302 13.30 -31.57 -8.90
N THR A 303 12.67 -30.41 -8.69
CA THR A 303 11.22 -30.34 -8.48
C THR A 303 10.46 -30.52 -9.79
N LEU A 304 11.02 -30.05 -10.91
CA LEU A 304 10.32 -29.97 -12.19
C LEU A 304 10.80 -30.95 -13.28
N ASP A 305 11.67 -31.89 -12.95
CA ASP A 305 12.37 -32.75 -13.93
C ASP A 305 11.43 -33.50 -14.90
N ASP A 306 10.22 -33.85 -14.44
CA ASP A 306 9.20 -34.57 -15.19
C ASP A 306 7.98 -33.71 -15.60
N VAL A 307 7.89 -32.46 -15.15
CA VAL A 307 6.72 -31.57 -15.35
C VAL A 307 7.04 -30.33 -16.19
N ALA A 308 8.32 -30.05 -16.47
CA ALA A 308 8.73 -28.89 -17.24
C ALA A 308 9.85 -29.20 -18.24
N LEU A 309 9.92 -28.41 -19.31
CA LEU A 309 11.15 -28.31 -20.10
C LEU A 309 12.13 -27.36 -19.42
N LEU A 310 13.28 -27.91 -19.02
CA LEU A 310 14.32 -27.19 -18.29
C LEU A 310 15.51 -26.83 -19.18
N VAL A 311 15.76 -25.53 -19.35
CA VAL A 311 16.84 -24.98 -20.21
C VAL A 311 17.95 -24.33 -19.38
N PRO A 312 19.19 -24.17 -19.90
CA PRO A 312 20.22 -23.40 -19.21
C PRO A 312 19.79 -21.96 -18.88
N SER A 313 20.25 -21.43 -17.75
CA SER A 313 20.00 -20.04 -17.35
C SER A 313 20.71 -19.06 -18.27
N GLY A 314 20.04 -17.97 -18.66
CA GLY A 314 20.61 -16.92 -19.51
C GLY A 314 20.78 -17.31 -20.99
N ASP A 315 20.24 -18.47 -21.40
CA ASP A 315 20.30 -18.97 -22.77
C ASP A 315 18.97 -18.74 -23.49
N SER A 316 18.86 -17.59 -24.15
CA SER A 316 17.64 -17.18 -24.86
C SER A 316 17.32 -18.08 -26.06
N PRO A 317 18.30 -18.54 -26.87
CA PRO A 317 18.07 -19.54 -27.90
C PRO A 317 17.49 -20.86 -27.39
N ALA A 318 18.02 -21.40 -26.29
CA ALA A 318 17.50 -22.62 -25.69
C ALA A 318 16.08 -22.42 -25.14
N LEU A 319 15.83 -21.29 -24.46
CA LEU A 319 14.50 -20.93 -23.96
C LEU A 319 13.48 -20.78 -25.10
N ALA A 320 13.85 -20.16 -26.21
CA ALA A 320 13.03 -20.06 -27.40
C ALA A 320 12.74 -21.44 -27.99
N ALA A 321 13.75 -22.30 -28.15
CA ALA A 321 13.55 -23.66 -28.66
C ALA A 321 12.57 -24.46 -27.80
N ALA A 322 12.70 -24.41 -26.48
CA ALA A 322 11.78 -25.10 -25.56
C ALA A 322 10.35 -24.55 -25.63
N LEU A 323 10.18 -23.22 -25.63
CA LEU A 323 8.86 -22.60 -25.82
C LEU A 323 8.24 -22.99 -27.16
N SER A 324 9.03 -22.96 -28.24
CA SER A 324 8.59 -23.41 -29.56
C SER A 324 8.08 -24.85 -29.49
N SER A 325 8.86 -25.79 -28.95
CA SER A 325 8.45 -27.20 -28.84
C SER A 325 7.11 -27.36 -28.13
N VAL A 326 6.89 -26.67 -27.01
CA VAL A 326 5.61 -26.76 -26.27
C VAL A 326 4.45 -26.12 -27.04
N LEU A 327 4.71 -25.08 -27.85
CA LEU A 327 3.68 -24.38 -28.62
C LEU A 327 3.26 -25.14 -29.88
N VAL A 328 4.15 -25.91 -30.52
CA VAL A 328 3.84 -26.66 -31.76
C VAL A 328 3.62 -28.16 -31.57
N ASP A 329 4.14 -28.79 -30.52
CA ASP A 329 3.96 -30.22 -30.26
C ASP A 329 2.84 -30.47 -29.23
N ASP A 330 1.66 -30.83 -29.74
CA ASP A 330 0.49 -31.13 -28.92
C ASP A 330 0.69 -32.34 -28.00
N GLN A 331 1.45 -33.36 -28.43
CA GLN A 331 1.69 -34.54 -27.60
C GLN A 331 2.58 -34.19 -26.42
N LEU A 332 3.66 -33.44 -26.67
CA LEU A 332 4.53 -32.92 -25.63
C LEU A 332 3.74 -32.03 -24.66
N ARG A 333 2.92 -31.11 -25.18
CA ARG A 333 2.08 -30.22 -24.37
C ARG A 333 1.13 -30.99 -23.46
N LEU A 334 0.38 -31.96 -24.00
CA LEU A 334 -0.53 -32.81 -23.23
C LEU A 334 0.22 -33.65 -22.17
N SER A 335 1.40 -34.16 -22.51
CA SER A 335 2.23 -34.93 -21.57
C SER A 335 2.68 -34.08 -20.37
N LEU A 336 3.11 -32.84 -20.62
CA LEU A 336 3.54 -31.89 -19.58
C LEU A 336 2.35 -31.42 -18.75
N THR A 337 1.21 -31.12 -19.37
CA THR A 337 -0.04 -30.80 -18.65
C THR A 337 -0.45 -31.93 -17.70
N ALA A 338 -0.46 -33.18 -18.20
CA ALA A 338 -0.82 -34.33 -17.37
C ALA A 338 0.17 -34.54 -16.21
N ALA A 339 1.47 -34.31 -16.44
CA ALA A 339 2.49 -34.38 -15.40
C ALA A 339 2.31 -33.26 -14.36
N SER A 340 2.11 -32.01 -14.80
CA SER A 340 1.81 -30.86 -13.95
C SER A 340 0.61 -31.12 -13.04
N SER A 341 -0.52 -31.57 -13.59
CA SER A 341 -1.73 -31.83 -12.82
C SER A 341 -1.56 -32.97 -11.81
N ARG A 342 -0.87 -34.07 -12.17
CA ARG A 342 -0.59 -35.16 -11.22
C ARG A 342 0.24 -34.68 -10.03
N ARG A 343 1.22 -33.80 -10.29
CA ARG A 343 2.20 -33.36 -9.29
C ARG A 343 1.75 -32.13 -8.50
N ALA A 344 0.71 -31.43 -8.94
CA ALA A 344 0.13 -30.30 -8.21
C ALA A 344 -0.29 -30.66 -6.77
N GLY A 345 -0.83 -31.86 -6.56
CA GLY A 345 -1.27 -32.35 -5.25
C GLY A 345 -0.13 -32.49 -4.22
N ASP A 346 1.13 -32.62 -4.67
CA ASP A 346 2.29 -32.65 -3.77
C ASP A 346 2.52 -31.28 -3.10
N PHE A 347 1.95 -30.21 -3.65
CA PHE A 347 2.06 -28.83 -3.19
C PHE A 347 0.76 -28.34 -2.54
N ASP A 348 -0.03 -29.23 -1.94
CA ASP A 348 -1.22 -28.83 -1.20
C ASP A 348 -0.87 -28.18 0.16
N ILE A 349 -1.47 -27.03 0.43
CA ILE A 349 -1.22 -26.27 1.66
C ILE A 349 -1.64 -27.04 2.92
N ALA A 350 -2.69 -27.88 2.87
CA ALA A 350 -3.12 -28.67 4.01
C ALA A 350 -2.06 -29.68 4.45
N ARG A 351 -1.36 -30.29 3.47
CA ARG A 351 -0.21 -31.16 3.75
C ARG A 351 0.91 -30.38 4.45
N ALA A 352 1.31 -29.25 3.88
CA ALA A 352 2.38 -28.42 4.45
C ALA A 352 2.02 -27.91 5.86
N ALA A 353 0.76 -27.52 6.07
CA ALA A 353 0.25 -27.11 7.37
C ALA A 353 0.32 -28.25 8.40
N GLY A 354 -0.10 -29.47 8.03
CA GLY A 354 0.00 -30.65 8.89
C GLY A 354 1.45 -30.98 9.29
N GLU A 355 2.39 -30.95 8.34
CA GLU A 355 3.82 -31.19 8.61
C GLU A 355 4.43 -30.10 9.53
N ILE A 356 4.02 -28.84 9.35
CA ILE A 356 4.44 -27.71 10.20
C ILE A 356 3.84 -27.85 11.61
N THR A 357 2.55 -28.17 11.73
CA THR A 357 1.88 -28.39 13.02
C THR A 357 2.52 -29.54 13.79
N ALA A 358 2.79 -30.67 13.13
CA ALA A 358 3.50 -31.80 13.75
C ALA A 358 4.91 -31.42 14.23
N CYS A 359 5.58 -30.47 13.54
CA CYS A 359 6.85 -29.93 14.02
C CYS A 359 6.68 -29.08 15.30
N TYR A 360 5.58 -28.34 15.45
CA TYR A 360 5.30 -27.58 16.67
C TYR A 360 4.95 -28.50 17.84
N GLU A 361 4.09 -29.48 17.62
CA GLU A 361 3.69 -30.47 18.64
C GLU A 361 4.88 -31.26 19.17
N ALA A 362 5.80 -31.67 18.30
CA ALA A 362 7.03 -32.36 18.71
C ALA A 362 7.97 -31.49 19.59
N LEU A 363 7.81 -30.16 19.58
CA LEU A 363 8.65 -29.22 20.33
C LEU A 363 8.01 -28.78 21.65
N VAL A 364 6.68 -28.87 21.76
CA VAL A 364 5.87 -28.44 22.91
C VAL A 364 5.12 -29.68 23.42
N PRO A 365 5.70 -30.46 24.36
CA PRO A 365 5.03 -31.64 24.91
C PRO A 365 3.75 -31.24 25.65
N ALA A 366 2.74 -32.11 25.63
CA ALA A 366 1.54 -31.93 26.45
C ALA A 366 1.93 -31.81 27.93
N PRO A 367 1.26 -30.95 28.72
CA PRO A 367 1.55 -30.82 30.14
C PRO A 367 1.33 -32.15 30.86
N SER A 368 2.33 -32.60 31.60
CA SER A 368 2.24 -33.71 32.56
C SER A 368 1.36 -33.30 33.73
N ASP A 369 0.50 -34.22 34.15
CA ASP A 369 -0.66 -34.05 35.05
C ASP A 369 -0.32 -33.76 36.54
N ASP A 370 0.84 -33.17 36.83
CA ASP A 370 1.26 -32.85 38.20
C ASP A 370 0.99 -31.38 38.55
N GLY A 371 -0.17 -31.19 39.18
CA GLY A 371 -0.46 -30.24 40.25
C GLY A 371 0.10 -28.83 40.15
N ALA A 372 -0.70 -27.88 39.64
CA ALA A 372 -0.53 -26.46 39.96
C ALA A 372 -1.85 -25.68 39.84
N VAL A 373 -2.41 -25.37 41.02
CA VAL A 373 -3.15 -24.16 41.43
C VAL A 373 -3.85 -23.36 40.32
N GLU A 374 -5.18 -23.46 40.30
CA GLU A 374 -6.08 -22.57 39.55
C GLU A 374 -5.85 -21.09 39.92
N GLN A 375 -5.50 -20.28 38.92
CA GLN A 375 -5.90 -18.88 38.85
C GLN A 375 -6.79 -18.71 37.62
N PRO A 376 -7.98 -18.10 37.74
CA PRO A 376 -8.88 -18.00 36.61
C PRO A 376 -8.43 -16.87 35.67
N LEU A 377 -8.07 -17.25 34.43
CA LEU A 377 -7.98 -16.32 33.30
C LEU A 377 -9.34 -16.21 32.60
N PRO A 378 -9.72 -15.02 32.10
CA PRO A 378 -11.08 -14.73 31.67
C PRO A 378 -11.43 -15.43 30.34
N THR A 379 -12.57 -16.11 30.32
CA THR A 379 -13.23 -16.65 29.13
C THR A 379 -13.55 -15.55 28.11
N VAL A 380 -12.92 -15.59 26.93
CA VAL A 380 -13.36 -14.83 25.76
C VAL A 380 -14.38 -15.67 24.98
N ARG A 381 -15.67 -15.38 25.22
CA ARG A 381 -16.76 -15.86 24.36
C ARG A 381 -16.64 -15.24 22.96
N ARG A 382 -16.65 -16.09 21.92
CA ARG A 382 -17.00 -15.73 20.51
C ARG A 382 -18.16 -14.72 20.48
N ARG A 383 -18.07 -13.70 19.62
CA ARG A 383 -19.23 -12.86 19.28
C ARG A 383 -19.09 -12.33 17.85
N THR A 384 -19.89 -12.90 16.96
CA THR A 384 -20.38 -12.25 15.74
C THR A 384 -21.32 -11.12 16.18
N GLY A 385 -20.98 -9.87 15.90
CA GLY A 385 -21.72 -8.67 16.30
C GLY A 385 -20.77 -7.49 16.51
N SER A 386 -21.29 -6.26 16.40
CA SER A 386 -20.56 -4.99 16.68
C SER A 386 -19.60 -5.14 17.87
N PRO A 387 -18.38 -4.57 17.83
CA PRO A 387 -17.36 -4.75 18.85
C PRO A 387 -17.97 -4.61 20.25
N ARG A 388 -17.78 -5.61 21.13
CA ARG A 388 -18.38 -5.57 22.48
C ARG A 388 -18.00 -4.25 23.15
N GLY A 389 -19.03 -3.54 23.59
CA GLY A 389 -18.91 -2.31 24.36
C GLY A 389 -18.74 -1.04 23.54
N THR A 390 -19.16 -1.02 22.26
CA THR A 390 -19.13 0.22 21.48
C THR A 390 -20.37 0.36 20.57
N THR A 391 -21.09 1.46 20.73
CA THR A 391 -22.28 1.82 19.93
C THR A 391 -21.86 2.81 18.84
N VAL A 392 -22.15 2.50 17.58
CA VAL A 392 -21.90 3.41 16.44
C VAL A 392 -23.19 4.13 16.08
N ARG A 393 -23.13 5.47 15.99
CA ARG A 393 -24.29 6.30 15.64
C ARG A 393 -23.85 7.58 14.91
N PRO A 394 -24.78 8.27 14.21
CA PRO A 394 -24.52 9.60 13.70
C PRO A 394 -24.05 10.57 14.81
N LEU A 395 -23.17 11.49 14.43
CA LEU A 395 -22.70 12.58 15.28
C LEU A 395 -23.87 13.51 15.66
N ALA A 396 -24.07 13.73 16.95
CA ALA A 396 -25.01 14.70 17.50
C ALA A 396 -24.30 16.01 17.87
N ALA A 397 -25.06 17.10 18.03
CA ALA A 397 -24.50 18.40 18.42
C ALA A 397 -23.81 18.35 19.81
N ASP A 398 -24.37 17.57 20.73
CA ASP A 398 -23.83 17.42 22.09
C ASP A 398 -22.51 16.64 22.13
N ASP A 399 -22.16 15.91 21.07
CA ASP A 399 -20.87 15.20 20.97
C ASP A 399 -19.71 16.14 20.64
N VAL A 400 -19.97 17.34 20.12
CA VAL A 400 -18.95 18.25 19.57
C VAL A 400 -17.82 18.55 20.57
N PRO A 401 -18.09 18.90 21.84
CA PRO A 401 -17.00 19.12 22.81
C PRO A 401 -16.10 17.89 23.00
N ALA A 402 -16.70 16.69 23.08
CA ALA A 402 -15.96 15.44 23.23
C ALA A 402 -15.16 15.08 21.97
N VAL A 403 -15.72 15.36 20.79
CA VAL A 403 -15.04 15.18 19.48
C VAL A 403 -13.84 16.09 19.34
N ILE A 404 -13.97 17.38 19.70
CA ILE A 404 -12.85 18.33 19.68
C ILE A 404 -11.75 17.87 20.65
N GLY A 405 -12.13 17.43 21.86
CA GLY A 405 -11.19 16.86 22.81
C GLY A 405 -10.45 15.63 22.28
N LEU A 406 -11.17 14.70 21.64
CA LEU A 406 -10.60 13.48 21.07
C LEU A 406 -9.67 13.77 19.87
N LEU A 407 -10.06 14.68 18.99
CA LEU A 407 -9.23 15.16 17.88
C LEU A 407 -7.97 15.84 18.41
N GLY A 408 -8.10 16.68 19.43
CA GLY A 408 -6.98 17.36 20.06
C GLY A 408 -5.95 16.42 20.67
N ALA A 409 -6.41 15.40 21.39
CA ALA A 409 -5.55 14.37 21.96
C ALA A 409 -4.86 13.53 20.86
N SER A 410 -5.56 13.21 19.78
CA SER A 410 -5.05 12.35 18.71
C SER A 410 -4.08 13.07 17.77
N LEU A 411 -4.30 14.36 17.52
CA LEU A 411 -3.54 15.18 16.57
C LEU A 411 -2.48 16.06 17.25
N GLY A 412 -2.35 15.96 18.58
CA GLY A 412 -1.31 16.64 19.36
C GLY A 412 -1.51 18.15 19.42
N TRP A 413 -2.76 18.61 19.53
CA TRP A 413 -3.12 20.02 19.48
C TRP A 413 -2.75 20.81 20.75
N GLY A 414 -2.65 20.15 21.91
CA GLY A 414 -2.44 20.83 23.19
C GLY A 414 -3.65 21.69 23.61
N ASN A 415 -3.46 22.65 24.51
CA ASN A 415 -4.50 23.57 25.02
C ASN A 415 -4.63 24.86 24.17
N ASP A 416 -4.55 24.75 22.85
CA ASP A 416 -4.59 25.90 21.94
C ASP A 416 -6.03 26.13 21.45
N GLU A 417 -6.67 27.19 21.95
CA GLU A 417 -8.09 27.51 21.66
C GLU A 417 -8.38 27.73 20.16
N ARG A 418 -7.34 28.02 19.35
CA ARG A 418 -7.48 28.17 17.89
C ARG A 418 -7.98 26.91 17.20
N TYR A 419 -7.89 25.74 17.84
CA TYR A 419 -8.39 24.48 17.30
C TYR A 419 -9.92 24.34 17.38
N ASP A 420 -10.57 24.93 18.39
CA ASP A 420 -12.04 24.99 18.44
C ASP A 420 -12.57 25.84 17.28
N ASP A 421 -11.99 27.04 17.10
CA ASP A 421 -12.35 27.94 16.00
C ASP A 421 -12.07 27.29 14.63
N LEU A 422 -10.95 26.58 14.47
CA LEU A 422 -10.62 25.80 13.27
C LEU A 422 -11.67 24.70 13.00
N TYR A 423 -12.08 23.96 14.03
CA TYR A 423 -13.10 22.92 13.91
C TYR A 423 -14.43 23.51 13.45
N ARG A 424 -14.91 24.56 14.13
CA ARG A 424 -16.18 25.23 13.78
C ARG A 424 -16.14 25.85 12.40
N TRP A 425 -15.00 26.46 12.05
CA TRP A 425 -14.78 26.99 10.70
C TRP A 425 -14.96 25.90 9.65
N LYS A 426 -14.31 24.75 9.83
CA LYS A 426 -14.35 23.64 8.86
C LYS A 426 -15.70 22.94 8.80
N HIS A 427 -16.34 22.71 9.96
CA HIS A 427 -17.46 21.78 10.06
C HIS A 427 -18.83 22.44 10.23
N GLU A 428 -18.89 23.64 10.79
CA GLU A 428 -20.16 24.32 11.07
C GLU A 428 -20.42 25.49 10.11
N ARG A 429 -19.36 26.20 9.70
CA ARG A 429 -19.46 27.43 8.91
C ARG A 429 -19.23 27.24 7.40
N ASN A 430 -19.05 26.01 6.93
CA ASN A 430 -18.83 25.71 5.51
C ASN A 430 -20.08 26.09 4.68
N PRO A 431 -19.95 26.91 3.62
CA PRO A 431 -21.08 27.39 2.82
C PRO A 431 -21.75 26.28 1.99
N PHE A 432 -21.06 25.17 1.73
CA PHE A 432 -21.67 23.97 1.12
C PHE A 432 -22.48 23.13 2.12
N GLY A 433 -22.65 23.63 3.35
CA GLY A 433 -23.42 23.01 4.42
C GLY A 433 -22.56 22.41 5.51
N ARG A 434 -23.21 22.15 6.66
CA ARG A 434 -22.58 21.53 7.82
C ARG A 434 -22.03 20.14 7.48
N SER A 435 -20.84 19.85 8.02
CA SER A 435 -20.27 18.52 7.96
C SER A 435 -21.13 17.53 8.74
N PHE A 436 -21.12 16.28 8.31
CA PHE A 436 -21.77 15.17 9.00
C PHE A 436 -20.71 14.12 9.37
N GLY A 437 -21.07 13.15 10.20
CA GLY A 437 -20.11 12.16 10.66
C GLY A 437 -20.73 11.11 11.57
N TRP A 438 -19.89 10.13 11.95
CA TRP A 438 -20.26 9.08 12.89
C TRP A 438 -19.32 9.10 14.06
N VAL A 439 -19.87 8.79 15.23
CA VAL A 439 -19.14 8.53 16.45
C VAL A 439 -19.32 7.08 16.87
N ALA A 440 -18.29 6.53 17.48
CA ALA A 440 -18.38 5.30 18.24
C ALA A 440 -18.29 5.67 19.72
N THR A 441 -19.28 5.30 20.54
CA THR A 441 -19.29 5.56 21.99
C THR A 441 -19.09 4.26 22.76
N ASP A 442 -18.37 4.29 23.88
CA ASP A 442 -18.28 3.14 24.78
C ASP A 442 -19.57 2.93 25.59
N ASP A 443 -19.58 1.90 26.46
CA ASP A 443 -20.74 1.53 27.28
C ASP A 443 -21.17 2.63 28.27
N ASP A 444 -20.25 3.53 28.65
CA ASP A 444 -20.53 4.69 29.51
C ASP A 444 -20.99 5.91 28.69
N GLY A 445 -21.13 5.78 27.37
CA GLY A 445 -21.55 6.82 26.45
C GLY A 445 -20.43 7.78 26.02
N ALA A 446 -19.17 7.54 26.39
CA ALA A 446 -18.06 8.41 26.03
C ALA A 446 -17.58 8.16 24.59
N VAL A 447 -17.26 9.24 23.86
CA VAL A 447 -16.81 9.14 22.45
C VAL A 447 -15.43 8.48 22.38
N ALA A 448 -15.40 7.28 21.79
CA ALA A 448 -14.20 6.46 21.59
C ALA A 448 -13.59 6.65 20.19
N ALA A 449 -14.38 6.98 19.17
CA ALA A 449 -13.89 7.28 17.83
C ALA A 449 -14.82 8.23 17.08
N VAL A 450 -14.27 8.96 16.11
CA VAL A 450 -15.03 9.86 15.23
C VAL A 450 -14.49 9.85 13.80
N ARG A 451 -15.41 10.05 12.85
CA ARG A 451 -15.10 10.27 11.44
C ARG A 451 -16.01 11.35 10.86
N LEU A 452 -15.41 12.39 10.26
CA LEU A 452 -16.14 13.52 9.70
C LEU A 452 -16.07 13.58 8.17
N PHE A 453 -17.16 14.01 7.56
CA PHE A 453 -17.33 14.19 6.12
C PHE A 453 -17.76 15.63 5.87
N MET A 454 -16.85 16.40 5.26
CA MET A 454 -17.06 17.81 4.97
C MET A 454 -17.71 17.97 3.60
N ARG A 455 -18.85 18.67 3.53
CA ARG A 455 -19.55 18.92 2.26
C ARG A 455 -18.71 19.79 1.33
N TRP A 456 -18.80 19.51 0.04
CA TRP A 456 -18.07 20.21 -1.00
C TRP A 456 -18.90 20.26 -2.28
N GLU A 457 -18.64 21.23 -3.14
CA GLU A 457 -19.22 21.28 -4.47
C GLU A 457 -18.14 21.53 -5.51
N PHE A 458 -18.25 20.79 -6.62
CA PHE A 458 -17.50 21.07 -7.82
C PHE A 458 -18.42 21.58 -8.91
N ARG A 459 -17.87 22.39 -9.82
CA ARG A 459 -18.53 22.82 -11.04
C ARG A 459 -17.80 22.24 -12.25
N ARG A 460 -18.59 21.73 -13.20
CA ARG A 460 -18.15 21.23 -14.51
C ARG A 460 -19.03 21.86 -15.59
N GLY A 461 -18.50 22.82 -16.34
CA GLY A 461 -19.34 23.67 -17.20
C GLY A 461 -20.42 24.39 -16.38
N GLN A 462 -21.69 24.13 -16.69
CA GLN A 462 -22.87 24.62 -15.94
C GLN A 462 -23.37 23.63 -14.87
N GLU A 463 -22.83 22.42 -14.81
CA GLU A 463 -23.24 21.38 -13.87
C GLU A 463 -22.57 21.58 -12.52
N VAL A 464 -23.36 21.50 -11.43
CA VAL A 464 -22.87 21.46 -10.05
C VAL A 464 -22.92 20.02 -9.54
N LEU A 465 -21.76 19.52 -9.13
CA LEU A 465 -21.56 18.18 -8.61
C LEU A 465 -21.35 18.24 -7.10
N ARG A 466 -22.31 17.69 -6.35
CA ARG A 466 -22.19 17.55 -4.89
C ARG A 466 -21.13 16.52 -4.56
N ALA A 467 -20.23 16.88 -3.66
CA ALA A 467 -19.11 16.06 -3.23
C ALA A 467 -18.96 16.13 -1.72
N VAL A 468 -18.15 15.23 -1.18
CA VAL A 468 -17.67 15.34 0.19
C VAL A 468 -16.18 15.09 0.25
N ARG A 469 -15.54 15.68 1.26
CA ARG A 469 -14.17 15.39 1.64
C ARG A 469 -14.17 14.63 2.96
N ALA A 470 -13.70 13.40 2.94
CA ALA A 470 -13.57 12.60 4.16
C ALA A 470 -12.35 13.09 4.95
N VAL A 471 -12.61 13.91 5.96
CA VAL A 471 -11.63 14.63 6.78
C VAL A 471 -11.64 14.09 8.21
N ASP A 472 -10.79 14.64 9.07
CA ASP A 472 -10.76 14.51 10.54
C ASP A 472 -11.30 13.20 11.11
N THR A 473 -10.36 12.36 11.52
CA THR A 473 -10.65 11.10 12.17
C THR A 473 -9.77 10.95 13.39
N ALA A 474 -10.35 10.41 14.44
CA ALA A 474 -9.64 10.09 15.66
C ALA A 474 -10.22 8.84 16.29
N THR A 475 -9.36 8.10 17.00
CA THR A 475 -9.74 6.91 17.76
C THR A 475 -8.91 6.90 19.02
N ARG A 476 -9.60 6.83 20.16
CA ARG A 476 -9.02 6.83 21.50
C ARG A 476 -8.00 5.67 21.59
N PRO A 477 -6.82 5.85 22.21
CA PRO A 477 -5.75 4.85 22.17
C PRO A 477 -6.16 3.44 22.63
N ASP A 478 -7.04 3.33 23.61
CA ASP A 478 -7.62 2.08 24.14
C ASP A 478 -8.70 1.46 23.23
N ALA A 479 -9.23 2.24 22.29
CA ALA A 479 -10.21 1.84 21.27
C ALA A 479 -9.59 1.58 19.88
N GLN A 480 -8.28 1.80 19.72
CA GLN A 480 -7.55 1.53 18.48
C GLN A 480 -7.46 0.02 18.20
N GLY A 481 -7.34 -0.36 16.92
CA GLY A 481 -7.28 -1.76 16.49
C GLY A 481 -8.63 -2.50 16.49
N ARG A 482 -9.73 -1.81 16.83
CA ARG A 482 -11.10 -2.39 16.84
C ARG A 482 -11.89 -2.17 15.54
N GLY A 483 -11.21 -1.81 14.45
CA GLY A 483 -11.86 -1.56 13.16
C GLY A 483 -12.70 -0.27 13.06
N LEU A 484 -12.78 0.55 14.13
CA LEU A 484 -13.67 1.71 14.21
C LEU A 484 -13.47 2.73 13.08
N PHE A 485 -12.24 2.96 12.62
CA PHE A 485 -11.99 3.83 11.46
C PHE A 485 -12.72 3.35 10.19
N THR A 486 -12.63 2.04 9.91
CA THR A 486 -13.29 1.42 8.75
C THR A 486 -14.80 1.43 8.92
N THR A 487 -15.30 1.09 10.11
CA THR A 487 -16.74 1.08 10.42
C THR A 487 -17.36 2.47 10.24
N LEU A 488 -16.80 3.50 10.89
CA LEU A 488 -17.30 4.86 10.80
C LEU A 488 -17.17 5.44 9.39
N THR A 489 -16.12 5.06 8.65
CA THR A 489 -15.98 5.51 7.27
C THR A 489 -17.01 4.85 6.35
N THR A 490 -17.30 3.56 6.53
CA THR A 490 -18.28 2.81 5.74
C THR A 490 -19.69 3.37 5.93
N HIS A 491 -20.11 3.59 7.17
CA HIS A 491 -21.40 4.23 7.44
C HIS A 491 -21.53 5.62 6.80
N GLY A 492 -20.46 6.42 6.84
CA GLY A 492 -20.51 7.72 6.20
C GLY A 492 -20.60 7.68 4.69
N LEU A 493 -20.07 6.65 4.05
CA LEU A 493 -20.20 6.45 2.60
C LEU A 493 -21.59 5.97 2.20
N GLU A 494 -22.22 5.12 3.01
CA GLU A 494 -23.62 4.72 2.80
C GLU A 494 -24.53 5.95 2.82
N ALA A 495 -24.39 6.80 3.84
CA ALA A 495 -25.14 8.06 3.92
C ALA A 495 -24.85 9.04 2.77
N CYS A 496 -23.65 9.00 2.18
CA CYS A 496 -23.37 9.80 0.98
C CYS A 496 -24.25 9.37 -0.20
N GLY A 497 -24.52 8.07 -0.33
CA GLY A 497 -25.39 7.53 -1.38
C GLY A 497 -26.81 8.06 -1.25
N ASP A 498 -27.34 8.05 -0.02
CA ASP A 498 -28.70 8.51 0.28
C ASP A 498 -28.88 10.03 0.05
N ASP A 499 -27.84 10.82 0.31
CA ASP A 499 -27.83 12.29 0.15
C ASP A 499 -27.60 12.77 -1.30
N GLY A 500 -27.46 11.85 -2.26
CA GLY A 500 -27.19 12.18 -3.66
C GLY A 500 -25.81 12.82 -3.87
N ILE A 501 -24.82 12.51 -3.01
CA ILE A 501 -23.44 12.95 -3.17
C ILE A 501 -22.82 12.15 -4.32
N ALA A 502 -22.27 12.83 -5.33
CA ALA A 502 -21.71 12.16 -6.50
C ALA A 502 -20.40 11.44 -6.19
N MET A 503 -19.58 12.02 -5.29
CA MET A 503 -18.19 11.60 -5.08
C MET A 503 -17.67 11.91 -3.68
N VAL A 504 -16.68 11.14 -3.24
CA VAL A 504 -15.83 11.48 -2.12
C VAL A 504 -14.39 11.66 -2.61
N PHE A 505 -13.79 12.82 -2.37
CA PHE A 505 -12.39 13.08 -2.70
C PHE A 505 -11.57 13.33 -1.43
N ASN A 506 -10.26 13.14 -1.51
CA ASN A 506 -9.37 13.57 -0.45
C ASN A 506 -7.92 13.70 -0.93
N THR A 507 -7.07 14.30 -0.10
CA THR A 507 -5.61 14.31 -0.27
C THR A 507 -4.93 13.64 0.93
N PRO A 508 -5.07 12.31 1.07
CA PRO A 508 -4.54 11.62 2.24
C PRO A 508 -3.01 11.69 2.25
N ASN A 509 -2.45 11.79 3.45
CA ASN A 509 -1.00 11.70 3.62
C ASN A 509 -0.55 10.24 3.40
N SER A 510 0.76 9.99 3.37
CA SER A 510 1.29 8.65 3.13
C SER A 510 0.92 7.61 4.20
N GLN A 511 0.46 8.04 5.39
CA GLN A 511 0.02 7.14 6.47
C GLN A 511 -1.43 6.71 6.29
N SER A 512 -2.31 7.63 5.88
CA SER A 512 -3.73 7.35 5.70
C SER A 512 -4.06 6.82 4.29
N MET A 513 -3.26 7.14 3.27
CA MET A 513 -3.45 6.74 1.87
C MET A 513 -3.80 5.24 1.71
N PRO A 514 -3.07 4.29 2.32
CA PRO A 514 -3.39 2.86 2.16
C PRO A 514 -4.80 2.51 2.68
N GLY A 515 -5.25 3.14 3.78
CA GLY A 515 -6.60 2.94 4.30
C GLY A 515 -7.68 3.40 3.34
N TYR A 516 -7.49 4.58 2.71
CA TYR A 516 -8.43 5.08 1.69
C TYR A 516 -8.48 4.14 0.47
N LEU A 517 -7.34 3.67 -0.03
CA LEU A 517 -7.28 2.75 -1.17
C LEU A 517 -7.96 1.41 -0.87
N LYS A 518 -7.73 0.83 0.32
CA LYS A 518 -8.41 -0.40 0.79
C LYS A 518 -9.92 -0.27 0.80
N MET A 519 -10.43 0.91 1.15
CA MET A 519 -11.88 1.15 1.17
C MET A 519 -12.45 1.46 -0.22
N GLY A 520 -11.67 1.49 -1.30
CA GLY A 520 -12.19 1.70 -2.66
C GLY A 520 -12.02 3.12 -3.20
N TRP A 521 -11.20 3.96 -2.56
CA TRP A 521 -10.66 5.13 -3.23
C TRP A 521 -9.63 4.71 -4.28
N ARG A 522 -9.53 5.50 -5.33
CA ARG A 522 -8.57 5.41 -6.42
C ARG A 522 -7.68 6.63 -6.38
N GLU A 523 -6.41 6.47 -6.74
CA GLU A 523 -5.53 7.61 -6.97
C GLU A 523 -5.90 8.26 -8.30
N VAL A 524 -6.22 9.56 -8.26
CA VAL A 524 -6.35 10.38 -9.48
C VAL A 524 -4.96 10.75 -9.99
N GLY A 525 -4.06 11.08 -9.07
CA GLY A 525 -2.66 11.39 -9.32
C GLY A 525 -2.14 12.51 -8.43
N ARG A 526 -0.87 12.87 -8.62
CA ARG A 526 -0.23 13.93 -7.85
C ARG A 526 -0.47 15.30 -8.48
N LEU A 527 -1.09 16.20 -7.73
CA LEU A 527 -1.27 17.58 -8.16
C LEU A 527 0.09 18.27 -8.28
N ALA A 528 0.37 18.82 -9.45
CA ALA A 528 1.65 19.48 -9.72
C ALA A 528 1.81 20.70 -8.81
N ALA A 529 2.97 20.81 -8.16
CA ALA A 529 3.36 21.98 -7.39
C ALA A 529 4.46 22.76 -8.12
N ALA A 530 4.35 24.08 -8.08
CA ALA A 530 5.33 25.00 -8.62
C ALA A 530 5.84 25.93 -7.52
N VAL A 531 7.13 26.27 -7.59
CA VAL A 531 7.81 27.07 -6.59
C VAL A 531 8.53 28.26 -7.22
N ARG A 532 8.45 29.42 -6.58
CA ARG A 532 9.20 30.61 -6.95
C ARG A 532 10.17 30.98 -5.84
N PRO A 533 11.47 30.65 -5.97
CA PRO A 533 12.46 31.00 -4.97
C PRO A 533 12.76 32.51 -5.00
N ARG A 534 13.08 33.12 -3.85
CA ARG A 534 13.58 34.50 -3.80
C ARG A 534 14.93 34.66 -4.51
N SER A 535 15.73 33.59 -4.51
CA SER A 535 17.04 33.53 -5.18
C SER A 535 17.35 32.10 -5.61
N VAL A 536 18.03 31.93 -6.75
CA VAL A 536 18.44 30.63 -7.30
C VAL A 536 19.24 29.78 -6.31
N HIS A 537 19.99 30.39 -5.39
CA HIS A 537 20.76 29.67 -4.37
C HIS A 537 19.90 28.94 -3.34
N ARG A 538 18.61 29.30 -3.21
CA ARG A 538 17.67 28.67 -2.28
C ARG A 538 17.01 27.41 -2.87
N VAL A 539 17.07 27.21 -4.18
CA VAL A 539 16.41 26.08 -4.88
C VAL A 539 16.80 24.70 -4.31
N PRO A 540 18.10 24.38 -4.09
CA PRO A 540 18.47 23.08 -3.54
C PRO A 540 17.98 22.86 -2.11
N ALA A 541 17.96 23.92 -1.29
CA ALA A 541 17.50 23.85 0.09
C ALA A 541 15.99 23.59 0.16
N ILE A 542 15.21 24.25 -0.71
CA ILE A 542 13.76 24.08 -0.82
C ILE A 542 13.44 22.66 -1.31
N ALA A 543 14.10 22.19 -2.37
CA ALA A 543 13.88 20.84 -2.93
C ALA A 543 14.28 19.70 -1.96
N ARG A 544 15.21 19.95 -1.05
CA ARG A 544 15.68 18.97 -0.05
C ARG A 544 14.95 19.06 1.30
N SER A 545 14.21 20.14 1.56
CA SER A 545 13.48 20.31 2.81
C SER A 545 12.33 19.32 2.91
N ARG A 546 12.39 18.44 3.92
CA ARG A 546 11.35 17.43 4.20
C ARG A 546 10.61 17.69 5.52
N VAL A 547 10.70 18.92 6.02
CA VAL A 547 10.00 19.35 7.24
C VAL A 547 8.57 19.78 6.88
N PRO A 548 7.55 19.37 7.64
CA PRO A 548 6.20 19.94 7.52
C PRO A 548 6.24 21.46 7.68
N ALA A 549 5.33 22.16 6.99
CA ALA A 549 5.13 23.57 7.26
C ALA A 549 4.24 23.75 8.48
N ASP A 550 4.43 24.85 9.18
CA ASP A 550 3.60 25.24 10.31
C ASP A 550 2.17 25.48 9.84
N ARG A 551 1.21 25.08 10.68
CA ARG A 551 -0.21 25.23 10.40
C ARG A 551 -0.60 26.71 10.40
N TRP A 552 -0.21 27.41 11.47
CA TRP A 552 -0.51 28.81 11.72
C TRP A 552 0.38 29.73 10.91
N SER A 553 -0.18 30.87 10.52
CA SER A 553 0.52 31.84 9.68
C SER A 553 1.24 32.90 10.52
N GLU A 554 2.28 33.47 9.93
CA GLU A 554 2.81 34.77 10.34
C GLU A 554 1.87 35.86 9.84
N GLN A 555 1.73 36.94 10.62
CA GLN A 555 1.07 38.15 10.13
C GLN A 555 1.88 38.78 9.01
N ILE A 556 1.18 39.31 8.00
CA ILE A 556 1.77 40.11 6.93
C ILE A 556 0.89 41.34 6.71
N ASP A 557 1.51 42.51 6.60
CA ASP A 557 0.78 43.78 6.42
C ASP A 557 0.46 44.09 4.95
N VAL A 558 1.02 43.29 4.03
CA VAL A 558 0.83 43.44 2.59
C VAL A 558 -0.57 42.95 2.17
N GLY A 559 -1.21 43.69 1.28
CA GLY A 559 -2.56 43.40 0.77
C GLY A 559 -3.68 43.84 1.72
N LEU A 560 -4.91 43.43 1.44
CA LEU A 560 -6.11 43.70 2.24
C LEU A 560 -6.62 42.42 2.92
N PRO A 561 -7.38 42.52 4.02
CA PRO A 561 -8.22 41.42 4.49
C PRO A 561 -9.15 40.95 3.37
N VAL A 562 -9.27 39.63 3.18
CA VAL A 562 -10.06 39.07 2.06
C VAL A 562 -11.53 39.49 2.14
N GLY A 563 -12.11 39.56 3.34
CA GLY A 563 -13.49 39.99 3.55
C GLY A 563 -13.75 41.44 3.09
N GLU A 564 -12.83 42.36 3.36
CA GLU A 564 -12.95 43.76 2.91
C GLU A 564 -12.87 43.86 1.38
N TRP A 565 -11.95 43.11 0.78
CA TRP A 565 -11.79 43.09 -0.68
C TRP A 565 -13.00 42.48 -1.39
N LEU A 566 -13.63 41.45 -0.84
CA LEU A 566 -14.85 40.87 -1.41
C LEU A 566 -15.99 41.90 -1.49
N GLY A 567 -16.08 42.82 -0.54
CA GLY A 567 -17.07 43.91 -0.55
C GLY A 567 -16.92 44.91 -1.71
N SER A 568 -15.79 44.90 -2.42
CA SER A 568 -15.54 45.79 -3.57
C SER A 568 -16.13 45.30 -4.89
N GLY A 569 -16.65 44.06 -4.97
CA GLY A 569 -17.13 43.43 -6.22
C GLY A 569 -16.01 42.98 -7.18
N ARG A 570 -14.75 43.21 -6.82
CA ARG A 570 -13.58 42.84 -7.64
C ARG A 570 -13.45 41.34 -7.88
N PHE A 571 -13.87 40.52 -6.92
CA PHE A 571 -13.86 39.06 -7.06
C PHE A 571 -14.70 38.59 -8.25
N ASP A 572 -15.95 39.02 -8.32
CA ASP A 572 -16.86 38.62 -9.40
C ASP A 572 -16.40 39.17 -10.74
N GLN A 573 -15.84 40.40 -10.76
CA GLN A 573 -15.27 40.99 -11.96
C GLN A 573 -14.10 40.16 -12.50
N LEU A 574 -13.12 39.81 -11.66
CA LEU A 574 -11.96 39.02 -12.06
C LEU A 574 -12.36 37.59 -12.44
N ARG A 575 -13.27 36.97 -11.69
CA ARG A 575 -13.77 35.62 -11.99
C ARG A 575 -14.51 35.57 -13.32
N SER A 576 -15.28 36.60 -13.65
CA SER A 576 -16.02 36.69 -14.92
C SER A 576 -15.11 37.01 -16.11
N ALA A 577 -13.97 37.67 -15.87
CA ALA A 577 -12.97 37.96 -16.90
C ALA A 577 -12.07 36.77 -17.24
N GLU A 578 -12.08 35.69 -16.44
CA GLU A 578 -11.35 34.47 -16.76
C GLU A 578 -11.93 33.80 -18.01
N PRO A 579 -11.09 33.17 -18.86
CA PRO A 579 -11.58 32.42 -20.00
C PRO A 579 -12.53 31.30 -19.52
N PRO A 580 -13.59 30.99 -20.29
CA PRO A 580 -14.51 29.91 -19.96
C PRO A 580 -13.72 28.63 -19.66
N ALA A 581 -14.08 27.95 -18.58
CA ALA A 581 -13.49 26.66 -18.27
C ALA A 581 -13.81 25.65 -19.39
N ASP A 582 -12.88 24.75 -19.68
CA ASP A 582 -13.19 23.55 -20.46
C ASP A 582 -14.37 22.82 -19.79
N ASP A 583 -15.39 22.41 -20.55
CA ASP A 583 -16.55 21.68 -20.03
C ASP A 583 -16.17 20.34 -19.38
N ARG A 584 -14.93 19.88 -19.60
CA ARG A 584 -14.36 18.69 -18.95
C ARG A 584 -13.68 19.02 -17.62
N ALA A 585 -13.36 20.28 -17.36
CA ALA A 585 -12.65 20.71 -16.16
C ALA A 585 -13.57 20.73 -14.94
N LEU A 586 -13.01 20.26 -13.82
CA LEU A 586 -13.63 20.20 -12.52
C LEU A 586 -12.93 21.20 -11.60
N ARG A 587 -13.67 22.21 -11.16
CA ARG A 587 -13.21 23.28 -10.25
C ARG A 587 -14.09 23.30 -9.02
N THR A 588 -13.59 23.69 -7.85
CA THR A 588 -14.47 23.97 -6.71
C THR A 588 -15.50 25.03 -7.13
N ASN A 589 -16.76 24.87 -6.70
CA ASN A 589 -17.83 25.84 -6.93
C ASN A 589 -17.63 27.09 -6.05
N ALA A 590 -16.55 27.83 -6.30
CA ALA A 590 -16.08 28.93 -5.47
C ALA A 590 -16.78 30.25 -5.84
N ASP A 591 -17.82 30.60 -5.11
CA ASP A 591 -18.45 31.93 -5.13
C ASP A 591 -17.84 32.86 -4.04
N ALA A 592 -18.35 34.08 -3.94
CA ALA A 592 -17.89 35.03 -2.93
C ALA A 592 -18.08 34.52 -1.50
N ALA A 593 -19.13 33.72 -1.23
CA ALA A 593 -19.37 33.14 0.09
C ALA A 593 -18.34 32.07 0.44
N PHE A 594 -17.99 31.20 -0.52
CA PHE A 594 -16.90 30.24 -0.40
C PHE A 594 -15.57 30.92 -0.13
N VAL A 595 -15.24 31.98 -0.87
CA VAL A 595 -13.98 32.72 -0.69
C VAL A 595 -13.95 33.44 0.66
N ALA A 596 -15.06 34.06 1.08
CA ALA A 596 -15.18 34.68 2.41
C ALA A 596 -14.95 33.65 3.50
N TRP A 597 -15.64 32.51 3.44
CA TRP A 597 -15.44 31.41 4.39
C TRP A 597 -13.99 30.92 4.37
N ARG A 598 -13.47 30.53 3.20
CA ARG A 598 -12.19 29.82 3.08
C ARG A 598 -11.00 30.64 3.59
N TYR A 599 -11.07 31.96 3.51
CA TYR A 599 -9.96 32.86 3.84
C TYR A 599 -10.23 33.81 5.01
N SER A 600 -11.30 33.61 5.78
CA SER A 600 -11.64 34.45 6.95
C SER A 600 -11.08 33.98 8.28
N LEU A 601 -10.51 32.77 8.39
CA LEU A 601 -10.01 32.25 9.67
C LEU A 601 -8.80 33.09 10.15
N PRO A 602 -8.92 33.85 11.26
CA PRO A 602 -7.91 34.84 11.64
C PRO A 602 -6.51 34.25 11.88
N SER A 603 -6.45 33.03 12.43
CA SER A 603 -5.20 32.31 12.72
C SER A 603 -4.39 31.91 11.48
N LEU A 604 -4.97 32.01 10.28
CA LEU A 604 -4.33 31.74 9.00
C LEU A 604 -3.90 33.00 8.25
N CYS A 605 -4.28 34.19 8.72
CA CYS A 605 -3.79 35.49 8.25
C CYS A 605 -3.78 35.62 6.71
N TYR A 606 -4.83 35.15 6.02
CA TYR A 606 -4.89 35.30 4.56
C TYR A 606 -5.07 36.78 4.20
N ARG A 607 -4.35 37.21 3.17
CA ARG A 607 -4.44 38.55 2.58
C ARG A 607 -4.63 38.42 1.09
N VAL A 608 -5.34 39.37 0.50
CA VAL A 608 -5.46 39.48 -0.95
C VAL A 608 -4.70 40.68 -1.45
N VAL A 609 -3.98 40.49 -2.55
CA VAL A 609 -3.30 41.55 -3.26
C VAL A 609 -3.92 41.61 -4.65
N ASP A 610 -4.48 42.78 -4.98
CA ASP A 610 -5.15 43.03 -6.24
C ASP A 610 -4.27 43.94 -7.12
N GLY A 611 -3.90 43.43 -8.30
CA GLY A 611 -3.06 44.11 -9.28
C GLY A 611 -3.84 44.67 -10.48
N GLY A 612 -5.16 44.77 -10.40
CA GLY A 612 -6.01 45.26 -11.50
C GLY A 612 -6.46 44.15 -12.45
N ASP A 613 -5.55 43.54 -13.20
CA ASP A 613 -5.89 42.47 -14.16
C ASP A 613 -5.89 41.07 -13.52
N ALA A 614 -5.36 40.96 -12.30
CA ALA A 614 -5.30 39.73 -11.54
C ALA A 614 -5.22 40.01 -10.04
N ALA A 615 -5.65 39.04 -9.23
CA ALA A 615 -5.49 39.07 -7.79
C ALA A 615 -4.94 37.72 -7.28
N VAL A 616 -4.21 37.78 -6.17
CA VAL A 616 -3.73 36.58 -5.47
C VAL A 616 -4.11 36.62 -4.00
N ILE A 617 -4.62 35.49 -3.49
CA ILE A 617 -4.85 35.30 -2.06
C ILE A 617 -3.67 34.52 -1.50
N VAL A 618 -2.99 35.09 -0.51
CA VAL A 618 -1.73 34.58 0.03
C VAL A 618 -1.76 34.48 1.55
N ARG A 619 -0.91 33.61 2.08
CA ARG A 619 -0.54 33.61 3.51
C ARG A 619 0.94 33.26 3.67
N LEU A 620 1.54 33.68 4.78
CA LEU A 620 2.94 33.40 5.08
C LEU A 620 3.04 32.39 6.22
N ARG A 621 3.84 31.33 6.05
CA ARG A 621 4.07 30.33 7.10
C ARG A 621 5.53 29.92 7.18
N ARG A 622 5.93 29.24 8.26
CA ARG A 622 7.26 28.65 8.36
C ARG A 622 7.30 27.22 7.86
N ARG A 623 8.43 26.81 7.32
CA ARG A 623 8.79 25.42 7.03
C ARG A 623 10.21 25.17 7.53
N GLY A 624 10.32 24.72 8.78
CA GLY A 624 11.60 24.72 9.48
C GLY A 624 12.13 26.14 9.64
N ARG A 625 13.30 26.44 9.05
CA ARG A 625 13.89 27.79 9.07
C ARG A 625 13.46 28.68 7.90
N ALA A 626 12.77 28.14 6.91
CA ALA A 626 12.37 28.89 5.72
C ALA A 626 10.99 29.55 5.92
N ARG A 627 10.80 30.75 5.38
CA ARG A 627 9.51 31.45 5.28
C ARG A 627 8.90 31.15 3.91
N GLU A 628 7.76 30.49 3.89
CA GLU A 628 7.05 30.02 2.69
C GLU A 628 5.79 30.86 2.46
N LEU A 629 5.76 31.61 1.36
CA LEU A 629 4.58 32.32 0.90
C LEU A 629 3.67 31.36 0.14
N VAL A 630 2.53 31.03 0.72
CA VAL A 630 1.51 30.18 0.10
C VAL A 630 0.65 31.05 -0.80
N VAL A 631 0.62 30.77 -2.10
CA VAL A 631 -0.36 31.34 -3.04
C VAL A 631 -1.54 30.38 -3.09
N ALA A 632 -2.60 30.72 -2.37
CA ALA A 632 -3.75 29.86 -2.15
C ALA A 632 -4.75 29.94 -3.30
N GLU A 633 -5.02 31.14 -3.81
CA GLU A 633 -5.91 31.42 -4.93
C GLU A 633 -5.24 32.39 -5.89
N ARG A 634 -5.47 32.20 -7.19
CA ARG A 634 -5.15 33.12 -8.28
C ARG A 634 -6.44 33.39 -9.06
N LEU A 635 -6.68 34.66 -9.36
CA LEU A 635 -7.86 35.15 -10.05
C LEU A 635 -7.44 36.05 -11.22
N GLY A 636 -8.18 36.01 -12.33
CA GLY A 636 -7.93 36.84 -13.51
C GLY A 636 -6.77 36.30 -14.37
N ASP A 637 -5.94 37.18 -14.93
CA ASP A 637 -4.84 36.76 -15.80
C ASP A 637 -3.78 35.95 -15.03
N ARG A 638 -3.60 34.68 -15.41
CA ARG A 638 -2.71 33.74 -14.72
C ARG A 638 -1.25 34.20 -14.68
N ARG A 639 -0.77 34.89 -15.72
CA ARG A 639 0.63 35.37 -15.79
C ARG A 639 0.81 36.62 -14.92
N ALA A 640 -0.16 37.53 -14.91
CA ALA A 640 -0.18 38.68 -14.02
C ALA A 640 -0.23 38.23 -12.56
N ALA A 641 -1.06 37.24 -12.23
CA ALA A 641 -1.11 36.64 -10.89
C ALA A 641 0.25 36.04 -10.46
N ASP A 642 0.92 35.30 -11.34
CA ASP A 642 2.23 34.72 -11.03
C ASP A 642 3.33 35.81 -10.89
N ARG A 643 3.28 36.89 -11.68
CA ARG A 643 4.16 38.06 -11.49
C ARG A 643 3.90 38.75 -10.15
N LEU A 644 2.64 38.94 -9.79
CA LEU A 644 2.23 39.56 -8.53
C LEU A 644 2.71 38.73 -7.34
N ALA A 645 2.43 37.43 -7.33
CA ALA A 645 2.98 36.50 -6.33
C ALA A 645 4.51 36.57 -6.26
N GLY A 646 5.16 36.79 -7.40
CA GLY A 646 6.60 36.93 -7.46
C GLY A 646 7.18 38.20 -6.85
N HIS A 647 6.44 39.30 -6.90
CA HIS A 647 6.78 40.54 -6.19
C HIS A 647 6.63 40.37 -4.67
N LEU A 648 5.55 39.70 -4.25
CA LEU A 648 5.24 39.45 -2.85
C LEU A 648 6.29 38.62 -2.11
N VAL A 649 7.04 37.76 -2.80
CA VAL A 649 8.18 37.05 -2.18
C VAL A 649 9.20 38.04 -1.60
N GLY A 650 9.45 39.15 -2.30
CA GLY A 650 10.35 40.21 -1.84
C GLY A 650 9.76 41.01 -0.69
N GLU A 651 8.55 41.54 -0.87
CA GLU A 651 7.88 42.40 0.11
C GLU A 651 7.62 41.71 1.45
N THR A 652 7.16 40.46 1.43
CA THR A 652 6.93 39.67 2.65
C THR A 652 8.21 39.10 3.24
N CYS A 653 9.35 39.30 2.58
CA CYS A 653 10.62 38.68 2.92
C CYS A 653 10.53 37.15 3.05
N ALA A 654 9.74 36.50 2.20
CA ALA A 654 9.69 35.05 2.10
C ALA A 654 10.95 34.49 1.42
N ASP A 655 11.34 33.26 1.75
CA ASP A 655 12.42 32.55 1.04
C ASP A 655 11.94 32.05 -0.32
N HIS A 656 10.64 31.71 -0.44
CA HIS A 656 10.00 31.29 -1.67
C HIS A 656 8.48 31.42 -1.60
N ALA A 657 7.83 31.45 -2.77
CA ALA A 657 6.39 31.21 -2.91
C ALA A 657 6.11 29.80 -3.45
N ILE A 658 4.99 29.21 -3.05
CA ILE A 658 4.51 27.90 -3.54
C ILE A 658 3.05 27.99 -4.00
N ARG A 659 2.73 27.31 -5.10
CA ARG A 659 1.36 27.15 -5.61
C ARG A 659 1.15 25.77 -6.24
N LEU A 660 -0.11 25.42 -6.49
CA LEU A 660 -0.45 24.30 -7.37
C LEU A 660 -0.59 24.73 -8.84
N GLY A 661 -0.55 23.74 -9.72
CA GLY A 661 -0.78 23.88 -11.14
C GLY A 661 0.50 23.88 -11.98
N VAL A 662 0.31 24.02 -13.29
CA VAL A 662 1.39 23.97 -14.28
C VAL A 662 2.45 25.05 -13.98
N PRO A 663 3.76 24.73 -14.02
CA PRO A 663 4.83 25.70 -13.83
C PRO A 663 4.78 26.82 -14.89
N ASP A 664 5.09 28.05 -14.49
CA ASP A 664 5.28 29.18 -15.41
C ASP A 664 6.70 29.72 -15.26
N LEU A 665 7.60 29.28 -16.15
CA LEU A 665 9.00 29.70 -16.14
C LEU A 665 9.15 31.20 -16.40
N ARG A 666 8.24 31.83 -17.15
CA ARG A 666 8.28 33.28 -17.42
C ARG A 666 7.82 34.07 -16.20
N GLY A 667 6.87 33.54 -15.45
CA GLY A 667 6.48 34.00 -14.11
C GLY A 667 7.49 33.63 -13.02
N GLY A 668 8.59 32.94 -13.34
CA GLY A 668 9.62 32.47 -12.41
C GLY A 668 9.18 31.37 -11.44
N PHE A 669 8.08 30.68 -11.76
CA PHE A 669 7.63 29.49 -11.05
C PHE A 669 8.24 28.24 -11.71
N LEU A 670 9.13 27.59 -10.98
CA LEU A 670 9.84 26.39 -11.38
C LEU A 670 9.03 25.14 -10.96
N PRO A 671 9.11 24.02 -11.72
CA PRO A 671 8.54 22.76 -11.28
C PRO A 671 9.18 22.28 -9.98
N LEU A 672 8.38 21.66 -9.12
CA LEU A 672 8.87 20.95 -7.93
C LEU A 672 8.52 19.45 -8.04
N PRO A 673 9.33 18.65 -8.77
CA PRO A 673 9.00 17.25 -9.06
C PRO A 673 8.82 16.41 -7.79
N GLY A 674 7.73 15.64 -7.75
CA GLY A 674 7.40 14.79 -6.60
C GLY A 674 6.84 15.55 -5.39
N ALA A 675 6.74 16.87 -5.44
CA ALA A 675 6.00 17.66 -4.47
C ALA A 675 4.53 17.84 -4.87
N GLY A 676 3.70 18.23 -3.91
CA GLY A 676 2.25 18.34 -4.07
C GLY A 676 1.48 17.14 -3.52
N PRO A 677 0.22 17.34 -3.09
CA PRO A 677 -0.61 16.29 -2.54
C PRO A 677 -1.04 15.30 -3.63
N VAL A 678 -1.22 14.04 -3.23
CA VAL A 678 -1.86 13.03 -4.08
C VAL A 678 -3.36 13.17 -3.90
N LEU A 679 -4.07 13.40 -5.00
CA LEU A 679 -5.51 13.45 -5.03
C LEU A 679 -6.05 12.02 -5.15
N THR A 680 -6.99 11.70 -4.27
CA THR A 680 -7.74 10.44 -4.27
C THR A 680 -9.21 10.71 -4.48
N TRP A 681 -9.88 9.73 -5.07
CA TRP A 681 -11.26 9.81 -5.51
C TRP A 681 -11.97 8.50 -5.21
N ARG A 682 -13.21 8.58 -4.76
CA ARG A 682 -14.15 7.46 -4.75
C ARG A 682 -15.48 7.93 -5.32
N THR A 683 -15.97 7.19 -6.31
CA THR A 683 -17.33 7.36 -6.82
C THR A 683 -18.34 6.88 -5.77
N VAL A 684 -19.40 7.66 -5.56
CA VAL A 684 -20.55 7.28 -4.72
C VAL A 684 -21.74 6.98 -5.63
N CYS A 685 -22.15 7.95 -6.45
CA CYS A 685 -23.15 7.78 -7.51
C CYS A 685 -22.46 7.73 -8.88
N ALA A 686 -23.07 7.04 -9.87
CA ALA A 686 -22.50 6.49 -11.12
C ALA A 686 -21.74 7.42 -12.12
N ALA A 687 -20.91 8.34 -11.65
CA ALA A 687 -19.99 9.14 -12.47
C ALA A 687 -18.59 8.50 -12.52
N GLY A 688 -18.02 8.41 -13.73
CA GLY A 688 -16.63 8.02 -13.92
C GLY A 688 -15.66 9.04 -13.33
N MET A 689 -14.47 8.56 -12.89
CA MET A 689 -13.42 9.39 -12.31
C MET A 689 -12.78 10.29 -13.39
N PRO A 690 -12.80 11.64 -13.25
CA PRO A 690 -12.11 12.52 -14.21
C PRO A 690 -10.60 12.33 -14.14
N PRO A 691 -9.88 12.32 -15.29
CA PRO A 691 -8.43 12.22 -15.30
C PRO A 691 -7.78 13.46 -14.69
N LEU A 692 -6.58 13.32 -14.11
CA LEU A 692 -5.87 14.39 -13.41
C LEU A 692 -5.82 15.76 -14.14
N PRO A 693 -5.62 15.85 -15.47
CA PRO A 693 -5.60 17.14 -16.17
C PRO A 693 -6.91 17.93 -16.10
N ASN A 694 -8.02 17.24 -15.85
CA ASN A 694 -9.33 17.87 -15.72
C ASN A 694 -9.54 18.46 -14.33
N TRP A 695 -8.66 18.20 -13.36
CA TRP A 695 -8.77 18.75 -12.01
C TRP A 695 -8.04 20.09 -11.93
N GLU A 696 -8.80 21.17 -12.05
CA GLU A 696 -8.27 22.53 -11.96
C GLU A 696 -8.34 23.04 -10.51
N LEU A 697 -7.56 22.39 -9.64
CA LEU A 697 -7.49 22.73 -8.21
C LEU A 697 -6.34 23.68 -7.89
N GLN A 698 -6.63 24.65 -7.04
CA GLN A 698 -5.67 25.56 -6.41
C GLN A 698 -5.26 25.04 -5.03
N LEU A 699 -4.25 25.66 -4.44
CA LEU A 699 -3.77 25.23 -3.12
C LEU A 699 -4.84 25.46 -2.04
N GLY A 700 -5.70 26.47 -2.20
CA GLY A 700 -6.86 26.73 -1.34
C GLY A 700 -7.88 25.59 -1.31
N ASP A 701 -8.07 24.87 -2.42
CA ASP A 701 -9.02 23.75 -2.53
C ASP A 701 -8.56 22.52 -1.74
N VAL A 702 -7.25 22.31 -1.70
CA VAL A 702 -6.66 21.09 -1.11
C VAL A 702 -6.09 21.31 0.28
N GLU A 703 -5.69 22.52 0.63
CA GLU A 703 -5.18 22.82 1.96
C GLU A 703 -6.32 22.78 2.97
N LEU A 704 -6.34 21.74 3.80
CA LEU A 704 -7.17 21.63 5.00
C LEU A 704 -6.25 21.17 6.14
N PHE A 705 -6.34 21.85 7.27
CA PHE A 705 -5.35 21.88 8.34
C PHE A 705 -5.46 20.74 9.35
#